data_AF-A0A9X1S0D4-F1
#
_entry.id   AF-A0A9X1S0D4-F1
#
_cell.length_a   1.000
_cell.length_b   1.000
_cell.length_c   1.000
_cell.angle_alpha   90.00
_cell.angle_beta   90.00
_cell.angle_gamma   90.00
#
_symmetry.space_group_name_H-M   'P 1'
#
loop_
_entity.id
_entity.type
_entity.pdbx_description
1 polymer ?
#
loop_
_entity_poly.entity_id
_entity_poly.type
_entity_poly.pdbx_seq_one_letter_code
_entity_poly.pdbx_strand_id
1 'polypeptide(L)'
;MPSAAQVVEVDGRRLRLTNLDKVLYPETGTTKGEMIAYYTRVAPRMLPLLAGRPVTRKRWVEGVGTADAPGEAFFAKQIERGAPEWVQRLPIEHSGGAKEYPITADLATLVWMAQIASIELHVPQWRFGSGGERRNPDRLVLDLDPGPGADLAQCAHIARLAREILADIGLDPVPVTSGSKGIHLYAHLGGTQTSDQASAIAHELARSIEADHPDLATSTMTKAVRGGRVFIDWSQNNGSKTTISPYSLRGRARPTVAAPRTWAELDDPGLRHLDLDEVAERAEEGIDPFAGFGPSSADAALAPYRAKRDAARTPEPVPERTAVTAAGPLPRFVIQEHHARAKHFDLRIEHDGVLVSWAVPKGVPEAPARNRLAVMTEPHPLEYLTFHGEIPRGEYGAGTMTIWDSGTVELEKWRDDEVIGTFSGEGPLGRARLALIRTDGVGEKSSWLLHRMRDQKPASAAGVVRPMLAETGTPGLAAALKDTWSEIKWDGIRAIGTWQDGRLRLHARSGTDITERYPELTADGAPHFACADAVVDGEIVALDASGRPSFGLLQRRMHLTNGREIEREVVRTPIAYHLFDLVRLDGHDLSGTPLRDRRALLETLGESADRPVIVPPVFDDLDAALRTSRDLDLEGVVVKAAGSRYRPGTRSGDWLKIKHTRTQEVVIAGIRPGKGNRAATFGSLLLGVPDADGTLRYVGRVGSGFDDRMLRDLLERLTPLRAEETDLEGVPDLDASDALWVRPELVGEVEFAGWTGDGSLRHARWRGLRPDKEVADIRVE
;
A
#
# COMPACT_ATOMS: atom_id res chain seq x y z
N MET A 1 -23.03 25.74 -8.56
CA MET A 1 -22.07 26.29 -9.54
C MET A 1 -21.11 25.16 -9.91
N PRO A 2 -20.87 24.85 -11.19
CA PRO A 2 -19.87 23.84 -11.53
C PRO A 2 -18.49 24.28 -10.99
N SER A 3 -17.73 23.33 -10.42
CA SER A 3 -16.36 23.60 -9.97
C SER A 3 -15.55 24.21 -11.12
N ALA A 4 -14.80 25.28 -10.85
CA ALA A 4 -13.90 25.85 -11.84
C ALA A 4 -12.91 24.77 -12.31
N ALA A 5 -12.51 24.83 -13.58
CA ALA A 5 -11.48 23.94 -14.09
C ALA A 5 -10.17 24.18 -13.33
N GLN A 6 -9.56 23.11 -12.82
CA GLN A 6 -8.31 23.17 -12.09
C GLN A 6 -7.20 22.60 -12.98
N VAL A 7 -6.06 23.27 -13.02
CA VAL A 7 -4.86 22.73 -13.66
C VAL A 7 -3.97 22.20 -12.55
N VAL A 8 -3.72 20.90 -12.57
CA VAL A 8 -2.87 20.19 -11.60
C VAL A 8 -1.63 19.68 -12.30
N GLU A 9 -0.57 19.45 -11.52
CA GLU A 9 0.64 18.77 -11.97
C GLU A 9 0.71 17.39 -11.31
N VAL A 10 0.83 16.34 -12.14
CA VAL A 10 0.91 14.95 -11.71
C VAL A 10 2.08 14.31 -12.46
N ASP A 11 3.07 13.77 -11.76
CA ASP A 11 4.32 13.23 -12.34
C ASP A 11 4.97 14.18 -13.38
N GLY A 12 5.01 15.48 -13.08
CA GLY A 12 5.55 16.50 -13.99
C GLY A 12 4.71 16.77 -15.25
N ARG A 13 3.50 16.20 -15.34
CA ARG A 13 2.53 16.42 -16.42
C ARG A 13 1.44 17.37 -15.97
N ARG A 14 1.15 18.40 -16.77
CA ARG A 14 0.02 19.31 -16.52
C ARG A 14 -1.28 18.69 -17.03
N LEU A 15 -2.28 18.61 -16.15
CA LEU A 15 -3.60 18.06 -16.41
C LEU A 15 -4.68 19.08 -16.07
N ARG A 16 -5.68 19.21 -16.96
CA ARG A 16 -6.86 20.02 -16.70
C ARG A 16 -7.99 19.13 -16.17
N LEU A 17 -8.29 19.25 -14.89
CA LEU A 17 -9.42 18.61 -14.24
C LEU A 17 -10.64 19.53 -14.27
N THR A 18 -11.83 18.97 -14.45
CA THR A 18 -13.07 19.74 -14.55
C THR A 18 -14.19 18.99 -13.86
N ASN A 19 -15.26 19.66 -13.43
CA ASN A 19 -16.47 19.02 -12.90
C ASN A 19 -16.16 17.98 -11.80
N LEU A 20 -15.29 18.34 -10.84
CA LEU A 20 -14.85 17.40 -9.80
C LEU A 20 -16.03 16.98 -8.91
N ASP A 21 -16.94 17.91 -8.63
CA ASP A 21 -18.14 17.66 -7.82
C ASP A 21 -19.26 16.92 -8.59
N LYS A 22 -19.01 16.52 -9.85
CA LYS A 22 -20.00 15.78 -10.63
C LYS A 22 -20.19 14.40 -10.03
N VAL A 23 -21.41 14.12 -9.56
CA VAL A 23 -21.81 12.79 -9.08
C VAL A 23 -21.76 11.80 -10.23
N LEU A 24 -20.92 10.77 -10.10
CA LEU A 24 -20.86 9.65 -11.02
C LEU A 24 -21.66 8.45 -10.52
N TYR A 25 -21.84 8.31 -9.20
CA TYR A 25 -22.65 7.25 -8.58
C TYR A 25 -23.76 7.85 -7.71
N PRO A 26 -24.97 8.03 -8.26
CA PRO A 26 -26.08 8.67 -7.54
C PRO A 26 -26.45 7.99 -6.22
N GLU A 27 -26.39 6.66 -6.12
CA GLU A 27 -26.78 5.93 -4.90
C GLU A 27 -25.89 6.27 -3.69
N THR A 28 -24.62 6.58 -3.93
CA THR A 28 -23.63 6.85 -2.87
C THR A 28 -23.21 8.32 -2.82
N GLY A 29 -23.63 9.14 -3.79
CA GLY A 29 -23.13 10.49 -3.98
C GLY A 29 -21.70 10.57 -4.53
N THR A 30 -21.05 9.44 -4.84
CA THR A 30 -19.63 9.43 -5.24
C THR A 30 -19.40 10.28 -6.47
N THR A 31 -18.49 11.23 -6.34
CA THR A 31 -18.14 12.26 -7.32
C THR A 31 -16.97 11.85 -8.19
N LYS A 32 -16.76 12.59 -9.28
CA LYS A 32 -15.58 12.41 -10.14
C LYS A 32 -14.27 12.73 -9.41
N GLY A 33 -14.27 13.70 -8.51
CA GLY A 33 -13.12 14.03 -7.66
C GLY A 33 -12.73 12.85 -6.77
N GLU A 34 -13.71 12.19 -6.13
CA GLU A 34 -13.47 11.01 -5.30
C GLU A 34 -12.96 9.82 -6.12
N MET A 35 -13.49 9.60 -7.32
CA MET A 35 -12.95 8.59 -8.24
C MET A 35 -11.48 8.86 -8.61
N ILE A 36 -11.12 10.12 -8.89
CA ILE A 36 -9.72 10.51 -9.18
C ILE A 36 -8.84 10.28 -7.94
N ALA A 37 -9.32 10.63 -6.75
CA ALA A 37 -8.61 10.41 -5.50
C ALA A 37 -8.38 8.91 -5.24
N TYR A 38 -9.40 8.08 -5.45
CA TYR A 38 -9.31 6.63 -5.37
C TYR A 38 -8.20 6.08 -6.28
N TYR A 39 -8.26 6.40 -7.58
CA TYR A 39 -7.26 5.92 -8.54
C TYR A 39 -5.84 6.38 -8.19
N THR A 40 -5.71 7.59 -7.62
CA THR A 40 -4.42 8.10 -7.13
C THR A 40 -3.89 7.28 -5.95
N ARG A 41 -4.75 6.93 -4.98
CA ARG A 41 -4.39 6.13 -3.80
C ARG A 41 -4.00 4.69 -4.15
N VAL A 42 -4.68 4.06 -5.11
CA VAL A 42 -4.38 2.67 -5.52
C VAL A 42 -3.33 2.57 -6.62
N ALA A 43 -2.90 3.68 -7.22
CA ALA A 43 -1.95 3.70 -8.34
C ALA A 43 -0.67 2.88 -8.11
N PRO A 44 0.01 2.92 -6.94
CA PRO A 44 1.23 2.13 -6.73
C PRO A 44 1.02 0.61 -6.91
N ARG A 45 -0.19 0.11 -6.66
CA ARG A 45 -0.55 -1.31 -6.84
C ARG A 45 -1.20 -1.61 -8.19
N MET A 46 -1.94 -0.65 -8.73
CA MET A 46 -2.67 -0.82 -10.00
C MET A 46 -1.74 -0.68 -11.22
N LEU A 47 -0.80 0.28 -11.20
CA LEU A 47 0.05 0.58 -12.35
C LEU A 47 0.89 -0.61 -12.82
N PRO A 48 1.54 -1.42 -11.95
CA PRO A 48 2.25 -2.63 -12.39
C PRO A 48 1.36 -3.62 -13.16
N LEU A 49 0.05 -3.66 -12.83
CA LEU A 49 -0.91 -4.59 -13.44
C LEU A 49 -1.45 -4.08 -14.80
N LEU A 50 -1.35 -2.78 -15.05
CA LEU A 50 -1.71 -2.11 -16.30
C LEU A 50 -0.51 -1.94 -17.25
N ALA A 51 0.71 -1.90 -16.72
CA ALA A 51 1.93 -1.57 -17.44
C ALA A 51 2.08 -2.35 -18.75
N GLY A 52 2.25 -1.62 -19.86
CA GLY A 52 2.42 -2.18 -21.20
C GLY A 52 1.17 -2.81 -21.82
N ARG A 53 0.01 -2.79 -21.14
CA ARG A 53 -1.24 -3.35 -21.68
C ARG A 53 -2.06 -2.27 -22.38
N PRO A 54 -2.69 -2.58 -23.52
CA PRO A 54 -3.67 -1.67 -24.13
C PRO A 54 -4.93 -1.58 -23.29
N VAL A 55 -5.28 -0.36 -22.89
CA VAL A 55 -6.44 -0.11 -22.02
C VAL A 55 -7.67 0.20 -22.87
N THR A 56 -8.65 -0.70 -22.81
CA THR A 56 -10.02 -0.43 -23.26
C THR A 56 -10.76 0.26 -22.11
N ARG A 57 -11.31 1.45 -22.36
CA ARG A 57 -12.04 2.20 -21.34
C ARG A 57 -13.54 1.99 -21.52
N LYS A 58 -14.28 1.79 -20.44
CA LYS A 58 -15.74 1.90 -20.45
C LYS A 58 -16.13 3.16 -19.67
N ARG A 59 -16.86 4.03 -20.34
CA ARG A 59 -17.06 5.41 -19.90
C ARG A 59 -18.52 5.71 -19.63
N TRP A 60 -18.77 6.41 -18.55
CA TRP A 60 -20.06 6.97 -18.16
C TRP A 60 -19.89 8.47 -17.94
N VAL A 61 -20.00 9.22 -19.03
CA VAL A 61 -19.72 10.66 -19.02
C VAL A 61 -20.65 11.40 -18.04
N GLU A 62 -21.90 10.95 -17.95
CA GLU A 62 -22.95 11.48 -17.07
C GLU A 62 -23.13 10.69 -15.77
N GLY A 63 -22.24 9.74 -15.46
CA GLY A 63 -22.37 8.84 -14.32
C GLY A 63 -23.21 7.59 -14.64
N VAL A 64 -23.23 6.65 -13.69
CA VAL A 64 -23.85 5.31 -13.86
C VAL A 64 -25.38 5.32 -13.81
N GLY A 65 -25.99 6.43 -13.41
CA GLY A 65 -27.43 6.54 -13.18
C GLY A 65 -27.92 5.76 -11.95
N THR A 66 -29.23 5.56 -11.85
CA THR A 66 -29.88 4.77 -10.80
C THR A 66 -30.35 3.42 -11.35
N ALA A 67 -30.89 2.56 -10.49
CA ALA A 67 -31.50 1.30 -10.92
C ALA A 67 -32.65 1.52 -11.92
N ASP A 68 -33.46 2.56 -11.71
CA ASP A 68 -34.63 2.87 -12.55
C ASP A 68 -34.28 3.71 -13.79
N ALA A 69 -33.15 4.43 -13.75
CA ALA A 69 -32.67 5.26 -14.84
C ALA A 69 -31.15 5.06 -15.03
N PRO A 70 -30.72 3.93 -15.65
CA PRO A 70 -29.31 3.64 -15.84
C PRO A 70 -28.66 4.64 -16.80
N GLY A 71 -27.47 5.10 -16.45
CA GLY A 71 -26.69 6.05 -17.25
C GLY A 71 -26.11 5.42 -18.51
N GLU A 72 -25.97 6.22 -19.56
CA GLU A 72 -25.40 5.77 -20.83
C GLU A 72 -23.91 5.45 -20.71
N ALA A 73 -23.54 4.25 -21.16
CA ALA A 73 -22.17 3.76 -21.16
C ALA A 73 -21.71 3.48 -22.60
N PHE A 74 -20.42 3.70 -22.87
CA PHE A 74 -19.81 3.22 -24.10
C PHE A 74 -18.39 2.72 -23.89
N PHE A 75 -17.99 1.75 -24.72
CA PHE A 75 -16.62 1.28 -24.77
C PHE A 75 -15.79 2.13 -25.75
N ALA A 76 -14.66 2.63 -25.27
CA ALA A 76 -13.67 3.34 -26.05
C ALA A 76 -12.41 2.46 -26.17
N LYS A 77 -12.18 1.96 -27.39
CA LYS A 77 -10.95 1.27 -27.79
C LYS A 77 -9.93 2.28 -28.31
N GLN A 78 -10.35 3.03 -29.34
CA GLN A 78 -9.61 4.16 -29.87
C GLN A 78 -9.40 5.23 -28.80
N ILE A 79 -8.18 5.77 -28.69
CA ILE A 79 -7.85 6.91 -27.83
C ILE A 79 -8.63 8.17 -28.23
N GLU A 80 -9.03 8.96 -27.25
CA GLU A 80 -9.86 10.15 -27.42
C GLU A 80 -9.20 11.21 -28.30
N ARG A 81 -10.03 11.89 -29.12
CA ARG A 81 -9.57 13.11 -29.83
C ARG A 81 -9.21 14.18 -28.81
N GLY A 82 -8.00 14.72 -28.91
CA GLY A 82 -7.47 15.69 -27.95
C GLY A 82 -6.90 15.08 -26.68
N ALA A 83 -6.63 13.77 -26.65
CA ALA A 83 -5.79 13.18 -25.61
C ALA A 83 -4.43 13.89 -25.54
N PRO A 84 -3.87 14.11 -24.34
CA PRO A 84 -2.56 14.75 -24.20
C PRO A 84 -1.48 14.01 -24.98
N GLU A 85 -0.59 14.75 -25.64
CA GLU A 85 0.45 14.17 -26.53
C GLU A 85 1.39 13.20 -25.82
N TRP A 86 1.54 13.36 -24.51
CA TRP A 86 2.38 12.52 -23.68
C TRP A 86 1.75 11.19 -23.27
N VAL A 87 0.45 10.98 -23.49
CA VAL A 87 -0.19 9.69 -23.25
C VAL A 87 0.31 8.72 -24.31
N GLN A 88 1.08 7.71 -23.87
CA GLN A 88 1.59 6.69 -24.78
C GLN A 88 0.43 5.96 -25.44
N ARG A 89 0.57 5.67 -26.74
CA ARG A 89 -0.42 4.94 -27.52
C ARG A 89 0.24 3.97 -28.47
N LEU A 90 -0.37 2.80 -28.63
CA LEU A 90 0.09 1.77 -29.54
C LEU A 90 -1.07 1.23 -30.39
N PRO A 91 -0.85 0.95 -31.68
CA PRO A 91 -1.89 0.48 -32.58
C PRO A 91 -2.20 -1.00 -32.35
N ILE A 92 -3.48 -1.36 -32.47
CA ILE A 92 -3.93 -2.75 -32.63
C ILE A 92 -4.73 -2.84 -33.93
N GLU A 93 -4.34 -3.78 -34.79
CA GLU A 93 -5.07 -4.07 -36.01
C GLU A 93 -6.42 -4.74 -35.70
N HIS A 94 -7.46 -4.21 -36.31
CA HIS A 94 -8.81 -4.76 -36.29
C HIS A 94 -9.33 -4.90 -37.72
N SER A 95 -10.42 -5.64 -37.91
CA SER A 95 -11.04 -5.83 -39.22
C SER A 95 -11.43 -4.51 -39.93
N GLY A 96 -11.69 -3.45 -39.17
CA GLY A 96 -11.99 -2.10 -39.68
C GLY A 96 -10.79 -1.14 -39.70
N GLY A 97 -9.56 -1.65 -39.59
CA GLY A 97 -8.31 -0.89 -39.52
C GLY A 97 -7.75 -0.71 -38.11
N ALA A 98 -6.52 -0.20 -38.04
CA ALA A 98 -5.78 0.05 -36.81
C ALA A 98 -6.52 1.00 -35.88
N LYS A 99 -6.55 0.66 -34.58
CA LYS A 99 -6.99 1.56 -33.51
C LYS A 99 -5.84 1.82 -32.55
N GLU A 100 -5.62 3.07 -32.20
CA GLU A 100 -4.62 3.45 -31.20
C GLU A 100 -5.21 3.30 -29.80
N TYR A 101 -4.59 2.47 -28.97
CA TYR A 101 -4.97 2.28 -27.57
C TYR A 101 -4.02 3.05 -26.67
N PRO A 102 -4.52 3.71 -25.61
CA PRO A 102 -3.66 4.26 -24.59
C PRO A 102 -2.97 3.13 -23.80
N ILE A 103 -1.70 3.35 -23.49
CA ILE A 103 -0.88 2.51 -22.62
C ILE A 103 -0.65 3.29 -21.33
N THR A 104 -0.89 2.65 -20.18
CA THR A 104 -0.76 3.29 -18.87
C THR A 104 0.41 2.69 -18.10
N ALA A 105 1.37 3.52 -17.73
CA ALA A 105 2.50 3.14 -16.87
C ALA A 105 2.81 4.18 -15.78
N ASP A 106 2.04 5.27 -15.73
CA ASP A 106 2.28 6.42 -14.86
C ASP A 106 0.97 6.95 -14.28
N LEU A 107 1.08 7.69 -13.17
CA LEU A 107 -0.09 8.21 -12.45
C LEU A 107 -0.83 9.26 -13.28
N ALA A 108 -0.12 10.08 -14.05
CA ALA A 108 -0.74 11.14 -14.85
C ALA A 108 -1.71 10.57 -15.89
N THR A 109 -1.32 9.50 -16.59
CA THR A 109 -2.16 8.79 -17.56
C THR A 109 -3.40 8.20 -16.88
N LEU A 110 -3.26 7.61 -15.70
CA LEU A 110 -4.38 7.05 -14.93
C LEU A 110 -5.36 8.14 -14.47
N VAL A 111 -4.85 9.26 -13.96
CA VAL A 111 -5.67 10.43 -13.58
C VAL A 111 -6.38 11.02 -14.81
N TRP A 112 -5.73 11.08 -15.96
CA TRP A 112 -6.36 11.51 -17.21
C TRP A 112 -7.53 10.60 -17.60
N MET A 113 -7.37 9.27 -17.53
CA MET A 113 -8.45 8.32 -17.81
C MET A 113 -9.64 8.52 -16.86
N ALA A 114 -9.38 8.75 -15.57
CA ALA A 114 -10.40 9.07 -14.58
C ALA A 114 -11.11 10.40 -14.90
N GLN A 115 -10.37 11.45 -15.28
CA GLN A 115 -10.91 12.76 -15.64
C GLN A 115 -11.89 12.70 -16.82
N ILE A 116 -11.66 11.82 -17.80
CA ILE A 116 -12.57 11.58 -18.93
C ILE A 116 -13.72 10.60 -18.61
N ALA A 117 -13.93 10.30 -17.33
CA ALA A 117 -14.96 9.41 -16.79
C ALA A 117 -14.84 7.95 -17.27
N SER A 118 -13.60 7.45 -17.39
CA SER A 118 -13.33 6.02 -17.59
C SER A 118 -13.48 5.29 -16.26
N ILE A 119 -14.71 4.91 -15.94
CA ILE A 119 -15.01 4.19 -14.72
C ILE A 119 -14.36 2.80 -14.74
N GLU A 120 -14.51 2.06 -15.84
CA GLU A 120 -13.91 0.72 -15.96
C GLU A 120 -12.72 0.72 -16.91
N LEU A 121 -11.62 0.10 -16.48
CA LEU A 121 -10.41 -0.12 -17.26
C LEU A 121 -10.27 -1.61 -17.55
N HIS A 122 -10.30 -1.98 -18.82
CA HIS A 122 -10.23 -3.37 -19.28
C HIS A 122 -8.95 -3.60 -20.07
N VAL A 123 -8.24 -4.68 -19.75
CA VAL A 123 -6.93 -5.01 -20.34
C VAL A 123 -6.86 -6.47 -20.76
N PRO A 124 -6.08 -6.83 -21.79
CA PRO A 124 -5.82 -8.22 -22.13
C PRO A 124 -4.80 -8.86 -21.18
N GLN A 125 -4.59 -10.17 -21.32
CA GLN A 125 -3.59 -10.90 -20.52
C GLN A 125 -2.17 -10.83 -21.09
N TRP A 126 -1.99 -10.18 -22.24
CA TRP A 126 -0.69 -9.91 -22.86
C TRP A 126 -0.31 -8.42 -22.73
N ARG A 127 0.95 -8.12 -23.04
CA ARG A 127 1.52 -6.77 -23.06
C ARG A 127 2.23 -6.48 -24.38
N PHE A 128 2.37 -5.20 -24.72
CA PHE A 128 3.31 -4.77 -25.72
C PHE A 128 4.75 -4.88 -25.20
N GLY A 129 5.68 -5.17 -26.10
CA GLY A 129 7.09 -5.05 -25.85
C GLY A 129 7.63 -3.66 -26.16
N SER A 130 8.93 -3.48 -25.92
CA SER A 130 9.62 -2.20 -26.13
C SER A 130 9.64 -1.75 -27.58
N GLY A 131 9.52 -2.65 -28.55
CA GLY A 131 9.41 -2.34 -29.97
C GLY A 131 7.97 -2.10 -30.45
N GLY A 132 6.99 -2.10 -29.55
CA GLY A 132 5.57 -2.02 -29.90
C GLY A 132 4.98 -3.33 -30.43
N GLU A 133 5.73 -4.43 -30.38
CA GLU A 133 5.25 -5.76 -30.75
C GLU A 133 4.35 -6.35 -29.66
N ARG A 134 3.31 -7.09 -30.05
CA ARG A 134 2.51 -7.86 -29.10
C ARG A 134 3.32 -9.04 -28.58
N ARG A 135 3.49 -9.14 -27.27
CA ARG A 135 4.10 -10.31 -26.62
C ARG A 135 3.05 -11.36 -26.29
N ASN A 136 3.55 -12.54 -25.92
CA ASN A 136 2.77 -13.59 -25.30
C ASN A 136 2.16 -13.13 -23.96
N PRO A 137 1.04 -13.73 -23.52
CA PRO A 137 0.47 -13.49 -22.20
C PRO A 137 1.47 -13.75 -21.08
N ASP A 138 1.54 -12.82 -20.13
CA ASP A 138 2.33 -12.91 -18.91
C ASP A 138 1.47 -13.27 -17.69
N ARG A 139 0.18 -13.53 -17.93
CA ARG A 139 -0.75 -14.06 -16.94
C ARG A 139 -1.86 -14.88 -17.59
N LEU A 140 -2.42 -15.80 -16.81
CA LEU A 140 -3.66 -16.51 -17.04
C LEU A 140 -4.77 -15.82 -16.26
N VAL A 141 -6.01 -15.87 -16.75
CA VAL A 141 -7.20 -15.50 -15.96
C VAL A 141 -8.29 -16.56 -16.07
N LEU A 142 -8.96 -16.89 -14.96
CA LEU A 142 -10.23 -17.61 -14.97
C LEU A 142 -11.31 -16.68 -14.43
N ASP A 143 -12.38 -16.48 -15.18
CA ASP A 143 -13.50 -15.66 -14.77
C ASP A 143 -14.66 -16.57 -14.31
N LEU A 144 -14.92 -16.55 -13.00
CA LEU A 144 -15.89 -17.40 -12.33
C LEU A 144 -17.18 -16.60 -12.12
N ASP A 145 -18.14 -16.82 -13.01
CA ASP A 145 -19.38 -16.06 -13.07
C ASP A 145 -20.56 -16.89 -12.53
N PRO A 146 -21.28 -16.44 -11.50
CA PRO A 146 -22.42 -17.20 -10.99
C PRO A 146 -23.58 -17.12 -11.98
N GLY A 147 -24.06 -18.30 -12.41
CA GLY A 147 -25.28 -18.42 -13.19
C GLY A 147 -26.54 -18.08 -12.37
N PRO A 148 -27.72 -18.01 -13.01
CA PRO A 148 -28.97 -17.75 -12.30
C PRO A 148 -29.19 -18.78 -11.16
N GLY A 149 -29.35 -18.31 -9.93
CA GLY A 149 -29.49 -19.16 -8.75
C GLY A 149 -28.16 -19.56 -8.09
N ALA A 150 -27.02 -19.25 -8.71
CA ALA A 150 -25.72 -19.35 -8.06
C ALA A 150 -25.28 -18.02 -7.44
N ASP A 151 -24.34 -18.07 -6.49
CA ASP A 151 -23.86 -16.89 -5.76
C ASP A 151 -22.31 -16.78 -5.69
N LEU A 152 -21.86 -15.70 -5.04
CA LEU A 152 -20.45 -15.39 -4.87
C LEU A 152 -19.72 -16.42 -3.98
N ALA A 153 -20.41 -17.04 -3.02
CA ALA A 153 -19.82 -18.06 -2.14
C ALA A 153 -19.54 -19.35 -2.94
N GLN A 154 -20.42 -19.71 -3.86
CA GLN A 154 -20.15 -20.80 -4.81
C GLN A 154 -18.99 -20.46 -5.74
N CYS A 155 -18.87 -19.21 -6.23
CA CYS A 155 -17.68 -18.79 -6.97
C CYS A 155 -16.40 -18.94 -6.14
N ALA A 156 -16.42 -18.61 -4.84
CA ALA A 156 -15.27 -18.79 -3.95
C ALA A 156 -14.95 -20.27 -3.72
N HIS A 157 -15.96 -21.14 -3.68
CA HIS A 157 -15.74 -22.58 -3.62
C HIS A 157 -15.06 -23.11 -4.89
N ILE A 158 -15.56 -22.76 -6.07
CA ILE A 158 -14.90 -23.11 -7.34
C ILE A 158 -13.50 -22.50 -7.44
N ALA A 159 -13.29 -21.29 -6.91
CA ALA A 159 -11.99 -20.65 -6.89
C ALA A 159 -10.95 -21.47 -6.10
N ARG A 160 -11.33 -22.09 -4.98
CA ARG A 160 -10.45 -22.97 -4.20
C ARG A 160 -10.11 -24.25 -4.95
N LEU A 161 -11.08 -24.88 -5.61
CA LEU A 161 -10.84 -26.06 -6.44
C LEU A 161 -9.88 -25.74 -7.59
N ALA A 162 -10.08 -24.60 -8.25
CA ALA A 162 -9.17 -24.13 -9.29
C ALA A 162 -7.76 -23.82 -8.75
N ARG A 163 -7.65 -23.30 -7.52
CA ARG A 163 -6.36 -23.05 -6.87
C ARG A 163 -5.56 -24.32 -6.69
N GLU A 164 -6.18 -25.40 -6.21
CA GLU A 164 -5.50 -26.68 -5.99
C GLU A 164 -4.87 -27.19 -7.29
N ILE A 165 -5.67 -27.23 -8.37
CA ILE A 165 -5.18 -27.70 -9.69
C ILE A 165 -4.09 -26.77 -10.25
N LEU A 166 -4.24 -25.45 -10.10
CA LEU A 166 -3.24 -24.49 -10.55
C LEU A 166 -1.93 -24.61 -9.76
N ALA A 167 -2.01 -24.82 -8.44
CA ALA A 167 -0.84 -25.00 -7.58
C ALA A 167 -0.07 -26.27 -7.93
N ASP A 168 -0.76 -27.37 -8.24
CA ASP A 168 -0.15 -28.63 -8.66
C ASP A 168 0.68 -28.51 -9.95
N ILE A 169 0.29 -27.60 -10.84
CA ILE A 169 1.05 -27.27 -12.06
C ILE A 169 2.04 -26.11 -11.88
N GLY A 170 2.31 -25.71 -10.64
CA GLY A 170 3.30 -24.70 -10.28
C GLY A 170 2.85 -23.25 -10.49
N LEU A 171 1.53 -23.01 -10.61
CA LEU A 171 0.95 -21.68 -10.73
C LEU A 171 0.31 -21.26 -9.40
N ASP A 172 0.64 -20.06 -8.91
CA ASP A 172 0.03 -19.50 -7.68
C ASP A 172 -1.01 -18.44 -8.05
N PRO A 173 -2.32 -18.74 -7.96
CA PRO A 173 -3.35 -17.80 -8.33
C PRO A 173 -3.68 -16.80 -7.22
N VAL A 174 -3.94 -15.56 -7.62
CA VAL A 174 -4.44 -14.47 -6.79
C VAL A 174 -5.93 -14.24 -7.08
N PRO A 175 -6.82 -14.34 -6.07
CA PRO A 175 -8.24 -14.10 -6.25
C PRO A 175 -8.59 -12.62 -6.25
N VAL A 176 -9.50 -12.24 -7.13
CA VAL A 176 -10.01 -10.87 -7.29
C VAL A 176 -11.52 -10.95 -7.37
N THR A 177 -12.23 -10.46 -6.35
CA THR A 177 -13.69 -10.29 -6.49
C THR A 177 -13.94 -9.30 -7.63
N SER A 178 -14.75 -9.65 -8.63
CA SER A 178 -14.84 -8.85 -9.86
C SER A 178 -15.46 -7.47 -9.65
N GLY A 179 -16.13 -7.26 -8.51
CA GLY A 179 -16.91 -6.06 -8.21
C GLY A 179 -18.28 -6.08 -8.89
N SER A 180 -18.67 -7.16 -9.58
CA SER A 180 -20.02 -7.32 -10.12
C SER A 180 -20.80 -8.47 -9.52
N LYS A 181 -20.39 -9.70 -9.81
CA LYS A 181 -21.11 -10.91 -9.37
C LYS A 181 -20.15 -12.04 -9.01
N GLY A 182 -19.09 -12.19 -9.80
CA GLY A 182 -18.15 -13.29 -9.71
C GLY A 182 -16.78 -12.98 -9.11
N ILE A 183 -15.84 -13.89 -9.36
CA ILE A 183 -14.44 -13.83 -8.94
C ILE A 183 -13.55 -14.11 -10.15
N HIS A 184 -12.48 -13.34 -10.31
CA HIS A 184 -11.41 -13.65 -11.24
C HIS A 184 -10.25 -14.28 -10.48
N LEU A 185 -9.65 -15.33 -11.05
CA LEU A 185 -8.37 -15.86 -10.60
C LEU A 185 -7.29 -15.50 -11.60
N TYR A 186 -6.24 -14.82 -11.15
CA TYR A 186 -5.08 -14.51 -11.98
C TYR A 186 -3.89 -15.36 -11.55
N ALA A 187 -3.21 -15.99 -12.50
CA ALA A 187 -1.94 -16.68 -12.25
C ALA A 187 -0.85 -16.14 -13.17
N HIS A 188 0.38 -15.99 -12.68
CA HIS A 188 1.47 -15.51 -13.51
C HIS A 188 1.91 -16.56 -14.55
N LEU A 189 2.21 -16.14 -15.77
CA LEU A 189 2.81 -16.97 -16.82
C LEU A 189 4.17 -16.39 -17.23
N GLY A 190 5.15 -17.26 -17.46
CA GLY A 190 6.50 -16.87 -17.87
C GLY A 190 6.62 -16.23 -19.27
N GLY A 191 5.51 -16.03 -20.00
CA GLY A 191 5.51 -15.45 -21.34
C GLY A 191 5.91 -16.40 -22.47
N THR A 192 6.04 -17.69 -22.18
CA THR A 192 6.41 -18.72 -23.17
C THR A 192 5.21 -19.24 -23.95
N GLN A 193 4.00 -19.22 -23.37
CA GLN A 193 2.77 -19.70 -24.01
C GLN A 193 2.11 -18.62 -24.86
N THR A 194 1.57 -18.98 -26.01
CA THR A 194 0.71 -18.09 -26.80
C THR A 194 -0.65 -17.89 -26.12
N SER A 195 -1.42 -16.87 -26.54
CA SER A 195 -2.79 -16.68 -26.02
C SER A 195 -3.70 -17.89 -26.29
N ASP A 196 -3.52 -18.58 -27.41
CA ASP A 196 -4.31 -19.77 -27.73
C ASP A 196 -3.94 -20.95 -26.82
N GLN A 197 -2.65 -21.12 -26.52
CA GLN A 197 -2.18 -22.12 -25.56
C GLN A 197 -2.67 -21.83 -24.13
N ALA A 198 -2.58 -20.57 -23.68
CA ALA A 198 -3.12 -20.16 -22.38
C ALA A 198 -4.64 -20.38 -22.30
N SER A 199 -5.36 -20.08 -23.38
CA SER A 199 -6.80 -20.35 -23.47
C SER A 199 -7.13 -21.84 -23.46
N ALA A 200 -6.31 -22.69 -24.08
CA ALA A 200 -6.49 -24.13 -24.04
C ALA A 200 -6.27 -24.69 -22.63
N ILE A 201 -5.23 -24.24 -21.92
CA ILE A 201 -4.97 -24.61 -20.52
C ILE A 201 -6.16 -24.23 -19.63
N ALA A 202 -6.65 -22.98 -19.75
CA ALA A 202 -7.82 -22.54 -18.99
C ALA A 202 -9.08 -23.37 -19.31
N HIS A 203 -9.26 -23.76 -20.58
CA HIS A 203 -10.40 -24.57 -20.99
C HIS A 203 -10.35 -25.99 -20.42
N GLU A 204 -9.19 -26.65 -20.47
CA GLU A 204 -9.02 -27.98 -19.88
C GLU A 204 -9.21 -27.95 -18.36
N LEU A 205 -8.69 -26.93 -17.68
CA LEU A 205 -8.94 -26.72 -16.25
C LEU A 205 -10.45 -26.55 -15.96
N ALA A 206 -11.14 -25.73 -16.73
CA ALA A 206 -12.59 -25.54 -16.59
C ALA A 206 -13.37 -26.84 -16.81
N ARG A 207 -12.97 -27.65 -17.79
CA ARG A 207 -13.57 -28.97 -18.07
C ARG A 207 -13.31 -29.99 -16.98
N SER A 208 -12.10 -29.98 -16.39
CA SER A 208 -11.78 -30.85 -15.26
C SER A 208 -12.67 -30.55 -14.06
N ILE A 209 -12.81 -29.27 -13.70
CA ILE A 209 -13.67 -28.86 -12.58
C ILE A 209 -15.14 -29.18 -12.86
N GLU A 210 -15.62 -28.98 -14.11
CA GLU A 210 -16.98 -29.37 -14.49
C GLU A 210 -17.19 -30.89 -14.45
N ALA A 211 -16.18 -31.69 -14.80
CA ALA A 211 -16.28 -33.15 -14.75
C ALA A 211 -16.36 -33.68 -13.31
N ASP A 212 -15.58 -33.10 -12.40
CA ASP A 212 -15.56 -33.51 -10.98
C ASP A 212 -16.73 -32.91 -10.19
N HIS A 213 -17.23 -31.73 -10.60
CA HIS A 213 -18.30 -30.99 -9.93
C HIS A 213 -19.40 -30.51 -10.89
N PRO A 214 -20.09 -31.41 -11.63
CA PRO A 214 -21.05 -31.06 -12.68
C PRO A 214 -22.29 -30.33 -12.17
N ASP A 215 -22.60 -30.46 -10.88
CA ASP A 215 -23.73 -29.79 -10.21
C ASP A 215 -23.37 -28.38 -9.74
N LEU A 216 -22.08 -28.02 -9.70
CA LEU A 216 -21.59 -26.73 -9.18
C LEU A 216 -20.96 -25.86 -10.27
N ALA A 217 -20.35 -26.45 -11.30
CA ALA A 217 -19.62 -25.74 -12.33
C ALA A 217 -20.11 -26.07 -13.74
N THR A 218 -19.92 -25.13 -14.67
CA THR A 218 -20.00 -25.42 -16.10
C THR A 218 -18.98 -24.63 -16.91
N SER A 219 -18.36 -25.26 -17.91
CA SER A 219 -17.48 -24.61 -18.89
C SER A 219 -18.20 -24.27 -20.20
N THR A 220 -19.48 -24.63 -20.31
CA THR A 220 -20.29 -24.44 -21.52
C THR A 220 -20.77 -23.00 -21.65
N MET A 221 -20.50 -22.40 -22.82
CA MET A 221 -20.88 -21.03 -23.14
C MET A 221 -22.40 -20.79 -23.14
N THR A 222 -23.22 -21.81 -23.38
CA THR A 222 -24.68 -21.69 -23.51
C THR A 222 -25.32 -21.26 -22.19
N LYS A 223 -26.04 -20.14 -22.16
CA LYS A 223 -26.69 -19.62 -20.94
C LYS A 223 -27.74 -20.56 -20.35
N ALA A 224 -28.41 -21.36 -21.19
CA ALA A 224 -29.47 -22.27 -20.78
C ALA A 224 -29.01 -23.34 -19.78
N VAL A 225 -27.71 -23.69 -19.77
CA VAL A 225 -27.16 -24.71 -18.86
C VAL A 225 -26.56 -24.12 -17.59
N ARG A 226 -26.70 -22.82 -17.31
CA ARG A 226 -26.04 -22.17 -16.16
C ARG A 226 -26.87 -22.14 -14.87
N GLY A 227 -28.10 -22.66 -14.88
CA GLY A 227 -28.97 -22.62 -13.70
C GLY A 227 -28.33 -23.32 -12.49
N GLY A 228 -28.21 -22.63 -11.36
CA GLY A 228 -27.63 -23.13 -10.11
C GLY A 228 -26.12 -23.34 -10.11
N ARG A 229 -25.43 -23.06 -11.23
CA ARG A 229 -24.00 -23.37 -11.43
C ARG A 229 -23.16 -22.14 -11.67
N VAL A 230 -21.89 -22.23 -11.32
CA VAL A 230 -20.85 -21.23 -11.65
C VAL A 230 -20.33 -21.52 -13.06
N PHE A 231 -20.42 -20.53 -13.93
CA PHE A 231 -19.81 -20.59 -15.25
C PHE A 231 -18.33 -20.22 -15.14
N ILE A 232 -17.44 -21.12 -15.59
CA ILE A 232 -16.00 -20.89 -15.64
C ILE A 232 -15.66 -20.37 -17.05
N ASP A 233 -15.60 -19.05 -17.21
CA ASP A 233 -15.25 -18.40 -18.47
C ASP A 233 -13.73 -18.45 -18.70
N TRP A 234 -13.30 -19.52 -19.38
CA TRP A 234 -11.93 -19.70 -19.84
C TRP A 234 -11.57 -18.80 -21.04
N SER A 235 -12.56 -18.24 -21.74
CA SER A 235 -12.35 -17.53 -23.02
C SER A 235 -11.70 -16.16 -22.86
N GLN A 236 -11.64 -15.63 -21.64
CA GLN A 236 -10.97 -14.38 -21.30
C GLN A 236 -9.45 -14.38 -21.59
N ASN A 237 -8.85 -15.55 -21.80
CA ASN A 237 -7.45 -15.71 -22.20
C ASN A 237 -7.22 -15.53 -23.70
N ASN A 238 -8.27 -15.49 -24.52
CA ASN A 238 -8.14 -15.21 -25.94
C ASN A 238 -7.54 -13.81 -26.15
N GLY A 239 -6.57 -13.71 -27.06
CA GLY A 239 -5.82 -12.48 -27.32
C GLY A 239 -6.64 -11.25 -27.73
N SER A 240 -7.86 -11.46 -28.21
CA SER A 240 -8.79 -10.39 -28.63
C SER A 240 -9.73 -9.92 -27.51
N LYS A 241 -9.74 -10.63 -26.37
CA LYS A 241 -10.57 -10.32 -25.21
C LYS A 241 -9.84 -9.41 -24.24
N THR A 242 -10.62 -8.70 -23.45
CA THR A 242 -10.14 -7.85 -22.36
C THR A 242 -10.97 -8.13 -21.13
N THR A 243 -10.33 -8.18 -19.98
CA THR A 243 -10.96 -8.40 -18.68
C THR A 243 -10.81 -7.13 -17.85
N ILE A 244 -11.72 -6.89 -16.92
CA ILE A 244 -11.58 -5.78 -15.97
C ILE A 244 -10.20 -5.86 -15.29
N SER A 245 -9.49 -4.75 -15.19
CA SER A 245 -8.23 -4.72 -14.45
C SER A 245 -8.51 -4.86 -12.96
N PRO A 246 -7.67 -5.59 -12.21
CA PRO A 246 -7.62 -5.45 -10.76
C PRO A 246 -7.49 -3.97 -10.36
N TYR A 247 -8.14 -3.59 -9.25
CA TYR A 247 -8.32 -2.23 -8.74
C TYR A 247 -9.18 -1.28 -9.60
N SER A 248 -9.69 -1.70 -10.76
CA SER A 248 -10.64 -0.88 -11.52
C SER A 248 -12.01 -0.81 -10.82
N LEU A 249 -12.63 0.37 -10.85
CA LEU A 249 -14.04 0.52 -10.48
C LEU A 249 -14.96 -0.19 -11.47
N ARG A 250 -16.20 -0.42 -11.04
CA ARG A 250 -17.28 -1.02 -11.83
C ARG A 250 -18.41 0.00 -12.03
N GLY A 251 -18.96 0.03 -13.24
CA GLY A 251 -20.12 0.86 -13.57
C GLY A 251 -21.42 0.24 -13.06
N ARG A 252 -21.58 0.21 -11.73
CA ARG A 252 -22.77 -0.30 -11.03
C ARG A 252 -23.38 0.80 -10.18
N ALA A 253 -24.52 0.52 -9.54
CA ALA A 253 -25.22 1.51 -8.72
C ALA A 253 -24.35 2.02 -7.54
N ARG A 254 -23.57 1.10 -6.94
CA ARG A 254 -22.49 1.40 -6.00
C ARG A 254 -21.12 1.36 -6.69
N PRO A 255 -20.13 2.13 -6.20
CA PRO A 255 -18.77 2.18 -6.72
C PRO A 255 -17.91 1.00 -6.27
N THR A 256 -18.36 -0.21 -6.61
CA THR A 256 -17.64 -1.44 -6.32
C THR A 256 -16.38 -1.56 -7.18
N VAL A 257 -15.40 -2.33 -6.68
CA VAL A 257 -14.09 -2.49 -7.29
C VAL A 257 -13.84 -3.96 -7.67
N ALA A 258 -13.08 -4.18 -8.75
CA ALA A 258 -12.40 -5.44 -9.00
C ALA A 258 -11.26 -5.64 -7.98
N ALA A 259 -11.63 -5.98 -6.74
CA ALA A 259 -10.77 -5.90 -5.57
C ALA A 259 -9.95 -7.20 -5.36
N PRO A 260 -8.61 -7.12 -5.33
CA PRO A 260 -7.76 -8.24 -4.92
C PRO A 260 -8.04 -8.68 -3.48
N ARG A 261 -8.08 -10.00 -3.27
CA ARG A 261 -8.41 -10.64 -1.99
C ARG A 261 -7.32 -11.61 -1.57
N THR A 262 -7.25 -11.89 -0.28
CA THR A 262 -6.49 -13.04 0.23
C THR A 262 -7.34 -14.30 0.17
N TRP A 263 -6.71 -15.47 0.21
CA TRP A 263 -7.44 -16.73 0.28
C TRP A 263 -8.26 -16.87 1.58
N ALA A 264 -7.75 -16.37 2.71
CA ALA A 264 -8.50 -16.33 3.97
C ALA A 264 -9.77 -15.47 3.89
N GLU A 265 -9.74 -14.39 3.10
CA GLU A 265 -10.95 -13.59 2.85
C GLU A 265 -11.98 -14.30 1.97
N LEU A 266 -11.54 -15.22 1.10
CA LEU A 266 -12.46 -16.05 0.31
C LEU A 266 -13.14 -17.13 1.18
N ASP A 267 -12.59 -17.43 2.35
CA ASP A 267 -13.17 -18.35 3.32
C ASP A 267 -14.14 -17.65 4.28
N ASP A 268 -14.20 -16.31 4.25
CA ASP A 268 -15.15 -15.54 5.06
C ASP A 268 -16.59 -15.78 4.57
N PRO A 269 -17.50 -16.29 5.42
CA PRO A 269 -18.90 -16.46 5.05
C PRO A 269 -19.62 -15.13 4.76
N GLY A 270 -19.04 -14.00 5.17
CA GLY A 270 -19.46 -12.63 4.84
C GLY A 270 -18.84 -12.07 3.56
N LEU A 271 -18.20 -12.91 2.73
CA LEU A 271 -17.59 -12.49 1.46
C LEU A 271 -18.58 -11.69 0.61
N ARG A 272 -18.18 -10.45 0.30
CA ARG A 272 -18.87 -9.53 -0.61
C ARG A 272 -17.89 -8.76 -1.46
N HIS A 273 -18.43 -8.10 -2.48
CA HIS A 273 -17.70 -7.09 -3.22
C HIS A 273 -17.40 -5.88 -2.32
N LEU A 274 -16.25 -5.25 -2.59
CA LEU A 274 -15.77 -4.09 -1.84
C LEU A 274 -16.04 -2.81 -2.65
N ASP A 275 -16.43 -1.76 -1.93
CA ASP A 275 -16.56 -0.40 -2.46
C ASP A 275 -15.18 0.30 -2.50
N LEU A 276 -15.09 1.41 -3.23
CA LEU A 276 -13.83 2.13 -3.47
C LEU A 276 -13.07 2.51 -2.20
N ASP A 277 -13.77 2.92 -1.15
CA ASP A 277 -13.17 3.44 0.07
C ASP A 277 -12.50 2.32 0.86
N GLU A 278 -13.15 1.15 0.89
CA GLU A 278 -12.63 -0.05 1.55
C GLU A 278 -11.37 -0.54 0.85
N VAL A 279 -11.33 -0.49 -0.49
CA VAL A 279 -10.14 -0.88 -1.25
C VAL A 279 -9.02 0.14 -1.06
N ALA A 280 -9.33 1.43 -0.98
CA ALA A 280 -8.34 2.48 -0.73
C ALA A 280 -7.74 2.37 0.68
N GLU A 281 -8.56 2.09 1.69
CA GLU A 281 -8.13 1.84 3.07
C GLU A 281 -7.20 0.62 3.14
N ARG A 282 -7.61 -0.51 2.55
CA ARG A 282 -6.74 -1.71 2.42
C ARG A 282 -5.42 -1.40 1.73
N ALA A 283 -5.46 -0.50 0.74
CA ALA A 283 -4.27 -0.08 0.03
C ALA A 283 -3.29 0.69 0.94
N GLU A 284 -3.81 1.54 1.80
CA GLU A 284 -3.02 2.32 2.78
C GLU A 284 -2.52 1.47 3.95
N GLU A 285 -3.27 0.44 4.33
CA GLU A 285 -2.86 -0.55 5.34
C GLU A 285 -1.74 -1.49 4.85
N GLY A 286 -1.38 -1.43 3.57
CA GLY A 286 -0.31 -2.25 2.99
C GLY A 286 -0.76 -3.65 2.55
N ILE A 287 -2.07 -3.93 2.51
CA ILE A 287 -2.60 -5.24 2.08
C ILE A 287 -2.55 -5.33 0.56
N ASP A 288 -1.54 -5.99 -0.02
CA ASP A 288 -1.41 -6.19 -1.47
C ASP A 288 -1.28 -7.67 -1.85
N PRO A 289 -2.38 -8.36 -2.20
CA PRO A 289 -2.34 -9.74 -2.66
C PRO A 289 -1.50 -9.95 -3.94
N PHE A 290 -1.21 -8.89 -4.70
CA PHE A 290 -0.38 -8.94 -5.91
C PHE A 290 1.11 -8.66 -5.64
N ALA A 291 1.54 -8.43 -4.38
CA ALA A 291 2.94 -8.08 -4.07
C ALA A 291 3.98 -9.13 -4.52
N GLY A 292 3.57 -10.38 -4.76
CA GLY A 292 4.40 -11.46 -5.32
C GLY A 292 3.98 -11.93 -6.71
N PHE A 293 3.09 -11.21 -7.40
CA PHE A 293 2.52 -11.64 -8.67
C PHE A 293 3.43 -11.26 -9.85
N GLY A 294 4.09 -12.24 -10.45
CA GLY A 294 5.03 -12.02 -11.54
C GLY A 294 6.31 -12.84 -11.35
N PRO A 295 7.29 -12.75 -12.28
CA PRO A 295 8.65 -13.06 -11.90
C PRO A 295 9.07 -12.03 -10.83
N SER A 296 9.99 -12.39 -9.93
CA SER A 296 10.63 -11.34 -9.12
C SER A 296 11.15 -10.25 -10.07
N SER A 297 11.17 -8.98 -9.65
CA SER A 297 11.76 -7.90 -10.46
C SER A 297 13.15 -8.29 -10.96
N ALA A 298 13.88 -9.05 -10.14
CA ALA A 298 15.16 -9.64 -10.43
C ALA A 298 15.14 -10.66 -11.58
N ASP A 299 14.19 -11.61 -11.61
CA ASP A 299 14.08 -12.60 -12.69
C ASP A 299 13.77 -11.97 -14.05
N ALA A 300 12.96 -10.92 -14.09
CA ALA A 300 12.74 -10.16 -15.31
C ALA A 300 14.01 -9.41 -15.76
N ALA A 301 14.76 -8.84 -14.82
CA ALA A 301 16.02 -8.14 -15.09
C ALA A 301 17.13 -9.07 -15.61
N LEU A 302 17.12 -10.36 -15.23
CA LEU A 302 18.10 -11.36 -15.68
C LEU A 302 17.80 -11.99 -17.04
N ALA A 303 16.63 -11.75 -17.64
CA ALA A 303 16.26 -12.35 -18.92
C ALA A 303 17.29 -12.06 -20.05
N PRO A 304 17.81 -10.82 -20.24
CA PRO A 304 18.86 -10.55 -21.22
C PRO A 304 20.17 -11.28 -20.93
N TYR A 305 20.50 -11.45 -19.64
CA TYR A 305 21.70 -12.19 -19.22
C TYR A 305 21.60 -13.66 -19.61
N ARG A 306 20.49 -14.32 -19.25
CA ARG A 306 20.23 -15.74 -19.56
C ARG A 306 20.21 -16.00 -21.07
N ALA A 307 19.64 -15.09 -21.85
CA ALA A 307 19.56 -15.24 -23.31
C ALA A 307 20.93 -15.24 -24.03
N LYS A 308 21.99 -14.73 -23.39
CA LYS A 308 23.34 -14.62 -23.97
C LYS A 308 24.27 -15.78 -23.59
N ARG A 309 23.86 -16.67 -22.66
CA ARG A 309 24.70 -17.77 -22.15
C ARG A 309 24.02 -19.12 -22.34
N ASP A 310 24.85 -20.14 -22.52
CA ASP A 310 24.43 -21.55 -22.48
C ASP A 310 25.07 -22.21 -21.26
N ALA A 311 24.26 -22.57 -20.27
CA ALA A 311 24.70 -23.14 -19.00
C ALA A 311 25.52 -24.44 -19.16
N ALA A 312 25.40 -25.14 -20.30
CA ALA A 312 26.19 -26.34 -20.59
C ALA A 312 27.61 -26.02 -21.12
N ARG A 313 27.87 -24.77 -21.51
CA ARG A 313 29.09 -24.38 -22.24
C ARG A 313 29.94 -23.33 -21.52
N THR A 314 29.37 -22.63 -20.55
CA THR A 314 30.08 -21.61 -19.76
C THR A 314 30.15 -22.01 -18.28
N PRO A 315 31.26 -21.73 -17.58
CA PRO A 315 31.33 -21.87 -16.12
C PRO A 315 30.64 -20.70 -15.39
N GLU A 316 30.16 -19.68 -16.11
CA GLU A 316 29.40 -18.57 -15.53
C GLU A 316 28.12 -19.07 -14.84
N PRO A 317 27.66 -18.45 -13.74
CA PRO A 317 26.42 -18.83 -13.09
C PRO A 317 25.22 -18.43 -13.96
N VAL A 318 24.37 -19.41 -14.31
CA VAL A 318 23.13 -19.21 -15.09
C VAL A 318 21.95 -19.79 -14.32
N PRO A 319 21.51 -19.16 -13.21
CA PRO A 319 20.43 -19.70 -12.40
C PRO A 319 19.08 -19.56 -13.13
N GLU A 320 18.27 -20.62 -13.11
CA GLU A 320 16.91 -20.62 -13.71
C GLU A 320 15.95 -19.66 -13.00
N ARG A 321 16.16 -19.44 -11.70
CA ARG A 321 15.41 -18.49 -10.84
C ARG A 321 16.38 -17.75 -9.94
N THR A 322 16.06 -16.51 -9.57
CA THR A 322 16.87 -15.76 -8.61
C THR A 322 16.79 -16.42 -7.24
N ALA A 323 17.95 -16.65 -6.61
CA ALA A 323 18.00 -17.15 -5.25
C ALA A 323 17.46 -16.09 -4.29
N VAL A 324 16.59 -16.50 -3.36
CA VAL A 324 16.16 -15.66 -2.23
C VAL A 324 17.32 -15.63 -1.21
N THR A 325 18.30 -14.77 -1.42
CA THR A 325 19.34 -14.55 -0.41
C THR A 325 18.81 -13.62 0.67
N ALA A 326 19.07 -13.92 1.95
CA ALA A 326 18.80 -13.00 3.04
C ALA A 326 19.54 -11.69 2.77
N ALA A 327 18.79 -10.59 2.56
CA ALA A 327 19.37 -9.28 2.33
C ALA A 327 20.17 -8.87 3.58
N GLY A 328 21.47 -8.63 3.40
CA GLY A 328 22.28 -7.97 4.42
C GLY A 328 21.81 -6.52 4.64
N PRO A 329 22.26 -5.86 5.72
CA PRO A 329 21.85 -4.49 6.03
C PRO A 329 22.28 -3.45 4.99
N LEU A 330 23.28 -3.76 4.15
CA LEU A 330 23.75 -2.92 3.05
C LEU A 330 23.87 -3.75 1.76
N PRO A 331 23.58 -3.15 0.58
CA PRO A 331 23.87 -3.77 -0.70
C PRO A 331 25.36 -4.09 -0.85
N ARG A 332 25.67 -5.16 -1.59
CA ARG A 332 27.06 -5.56 -1.90
C ARG A 332 27.50 -5.04 -3.26
N PHE A 333 28.80 -5.00 -3.47
CA PHE A 333 29.38 -4.75 -4.78
C PHE A 333 30.55 -5.71 -5.05
N VAL A 334 30.87 -5.89 -6.33
CA VAL A 334 32.10 -6.54 -6.78
C VAL A 334 32.68 -5.75 -7.95
N ILE A 335 34.01 -5.67 -7.99
CA ILE A 335 34.77 -5.17 -9.12
C ILE A 335 35.61 -6.33 -9.64
N GLN A 336 35.35 -6.77 -10.87
CA GLN A 336 36.08 -7.86 -11.48
C GLN A 336 37.03 -7.33 -12.55
N GLU A 337 38.28 -7.76 -12.53
CA GLU A 337 39.22 -7.55 -13.62
C GLU A 337 38.98 -8.62 -14.70
N HIS A 338 38.65 -8.17 -15.91
CA HIS A 338 38.25 -9.02 -17.02
C HIS A 338 39.22 -8.89 -18.21
N HIS A 339 39.96 -9.95 -18.48
CA HIS A 339 40.89 -10.11 -19.60
C HIS A 339 40.18 -10.73 -20.80
N ALA A 340 39.25 -9.96 -21.38
CA ALA A 340 38.61 -10.30 -22.64
C ALA A 340 39.53 -9.90 -23.82
N ARG A 341 38.95 -9.56 -24.99
CA ARG A 341 39.72 -8.98 -26.12
C ARG A 341 40.55 -7.75 -25.73
N ALA A 342 40.06 -6.98 -24.76
CA ALA A 342 40.78 -5.91 -24.10
C ALA A 342 40.51 -5.97 -22.60
N LYS A 343 41.54 -5.70 -21.79
CA LYS A 343 41.41 -5.62 -20.33
C LYS A 343 40.45 -4.49 -19.95
N HIS A 344 39.48 -4.80 -19.11
CA HIS A 344 38.57 -3.84 -18.49
C HIS A 344 38.18 -4.31 -17.09
N PHE A 345 37.44 -3.49 -16.35
CA PHE A 345 36.94 -3.81 -15.02
C PHE A 345 35.42 -3.75 -15.01
N ASP A 346 34.77 -4.78 -14.52
CA ASP A 346 33.32 -4.81 -14.36
C ASP A 346 32.95 -4.36 -12.95
N LEU A 347 32.40 -3.16 -12.80
CA LEU A 347 31.84 -2.68 -11.55
C LEU A 347 30.37 -3.12 -11.47
N ARG A 348 30.03 -3.86 -10.43
CA ARG A 348 28.71 -4.47 -10.25
C ARG A 348 28.16 -4.16 -8.87
N ILE A 349 26.92 -3.67 -8.81
CA ILE A 349 26.28 -3.24 -7.57
C ILE A 349 24.96 -4.01 -7.40
N GLU A 350 24.77 -4.59 -6.23
CA GLU A 350 23.51 -5.22 -5.84
C GLU A 350 22.39 -4.20 -5.76
N HIS A 351 21.33 -4.41 -6.54
CA HIS A 351 20.13 -3.59 -6.56
C HIS A 351 18.94 -4.42 -7.02
N ASP A 352 17.82 -4.35 -6.29
CA ASP A 352 16.58 -5.08 -6.58
C ASP A 352 16.76 -6.58 -6.91
N GLY A 353 17.66 -7.25 -6.18
CA GLY A 353 17.90 -8.70 -6.30
C GLY A 353 18.79 -9.12 -7.47
N VAL A 354 19.41 -8.18 -8.19
CA VAL A 354 20.40 -8.45 -9.25
C VAL A 354 21.64 -7.58 -9.07
N LEU A 355 22.68 -7.85 -9.87
CA LEU A 355 23.85 -6.99 -9.99
C LEU A 355 23.73 -6.08 -11.22
N VAL A 356 23.44 -4.80 -10.99
CA VAL A 356 23.50 -3.78 -12.04
C VAL A 356 24.97 -3.49 -12.34
N SER A 357 25.33 -3.53 -13.62
CA SER A 357 26.72 -3.75 -14.03
C SER A 357 27.20 -2.72 -15.07
N TRP A 358 28.46 -2.30 -14.92
CA TRP A 358 29.14 -1.41 -15.86
C TRP A 358 30.55 -1.92 -16.18
N ALA A 359 30.89 -1.98 -17.46
CA ALA A 359 32.25 -2.21 -17.93
C ALA A 359 33.03 -0.88 -17.92
N VAL A 360 34.16 -0.85 -17.23
CA VAL A 360 35.03 0.31 -17.01
C VAL A 360 36.42 0.03 -17.61
N PRO A 361 36.70 0.44 -18.87
CA PRO A 361 37.90 0.04 -19.59
C PRO A 361 39.22 0.39 -18.90
N LYS A 362 39.25 1.48 -18.12
CA LYS A 362 40.45 1.97 -17.43
C LYS A 362 40.37 1.82 -15.91
N GLY A 363 39.47 0.97 -15.41
CA GLY A 363 39.24 0.75 -13.99
C GLY A 363 38.65 1.95 -13.26
N VAL A 364 38.28 1.73 -11.99
CA VAL A 364 37.78 2.79 -11.10
C VAL A 364 38.86 3.86 -10.91
N PRO A 365 38.52 5.16 -10.93
CA PRO A 365 39.52 6.22 -10.77
C PRO A 365 40.15 6.19 -9.37
N GLU A 366 41.49 6.22 -9.31
CA GLU A 366 42.25 6.27 -8.06
C GLU A 366 42.16 7.64 -7.36
N ALA A 367 41.92 8.71 -8.13
CA ALA A 367 41.86 10.08 -7.62
C ALA A 367 40.75 10.92 -8.29
N PRO A 368 40.22 11.96 -7.61
CA PRO A 368 39.07 12.73 -8.10
C PRO A 368 39.29 13.58 -9.34
N ALA A 369 40.55 13.83 -9.72
CA ALA A 369 40.87 14.68 -10.86
C ALA A 369 40.56 14.02 -12.23
N ARG A 370 40.24 12.72 -12.25
CA ARG A 370 40.08 11.94 -13.49
C ARG A 370 38.76 11.19 -13.49
N ASN A 371 37.96 11.47 -14.50
CA ASN A 371 36.72 10.74 -14.77
C ASN A 371 37.02 9.53 -15.65
N ARG A 372 36.23 8.46 -15.50
CA ARG A 372 36.36 7.22 -16.28
C ARG A 372 35.07 6.97 -17.04
N LEU A 373 35.20 6.55 -18.30
CA LEU A 373 34.06 6.01 -19.04
C LEU A 373 33.66 4.68 -18.40
N ALA A 374 32.37 4.51 -18.17
CA ALA A 374 31.71 3.29 -17.76
C ALA A 374 30.59 3.01 -18.76
N VAL A 375 30.47 1.78 -19.25
CA VAL A 375 29.43 1.38 -20.21
C VAL A 375 28.52 0.38 -19.53
N MET A 376 27.23 0.68 -19.45
CA MET A 376 26.27 -0.20 -18.78
C MET A 376 26.11 -1.51 -19.57
N THR A 377 26.16 -2.64 -18.87
CA THR A 377 25.89 -3.98 -19.43
C THR A 377 24.57 -4.50 -18.89
N GLU A 378 24.14 -5.68 -19.35
CA GLU A 378 22.99 -6.35 -18.76
C GLU A 378 23.17 -6.58 -17.25
N PRO A 379 22.09 -6.66 -16.45
CA PRO A 379 22.16 -7.09 -15.06
C PRO A 379 22.64 -8.54 -14.95
N HIS A 380 23.37 -8.85 -13.88
CA HIS A 380 23.96 -10.17 -13.64
C HIS A 380 23.37 -10.82 -12.38
N PRO A 381 23.39 -12.15 -12.26
CA PRO A 381 22.90 -12.84 -11.06
C PRO A 381 23.81 -12.57 -9.85
N LEU A 382 23.26 -12.63 -8.63
CA LEU A 382 23.99 -12.29 -7.39
C LEU A 382 25.21 -13.19 -7.14
N GLU A 383 25.20 -14.40 -7.70
CA GLU A 383 26.29 -15.36 -7.70
C GLU A 383 27.59 -14.80 -8.33
N TYR A 384 27.50 -13.73 -9.13
CA TYR A 384 28.68 -13.02 -9.64
C TYR A 384 29.49 -12.31 -8.56
N LEU A 385 28.93 -12.05 -7.38
CA LEU A 385 29.66 -11.45 -6.27
C LEU A 385 30.90 -12.26 -5.89
N THR A 386 30.86 -13.58 -6.08
CA THR A 386 31.96 -14.51 -5.75
C THR A 386 32.56 -15.21 -6.96
N PHE A 387 31.97 -15.04 -8.15
CA PHE A 387 32.44 -15.70 -9.37
C PHE A 387 33.79 -15.16 -9.85
N HIS A 388 34.65 -16.08 -10.26
CA HIS A 388 35.90 -15.83 -10.98
C HIS A 388 36.25 -17.10 -11.77
N GLY A 389 37.01 -16.99 -12.86
CA GLY A 389 37.34 -18.13 -13.70
C GLY A 389 37.67 -17.77 -15.14
N GLU A 390 37.84 -18.80 -15.98
CA GLU A 390 38.10 -18.67 -17.41
C GLU A 390 36.83 -18.98 -18.21
N ILE A 391 36.32 -17.98 -18.95
CA ILE A 391 35.17 -18.12 -19.84
C ILE A 391 35.67 -18.65 -21.20
N PRO A 392 35.20 -19.82 -21.68
CA PRO A 392 35.74 -20.48 -22.86
C PRO A 392 35.69 -19.62 -24.13
N ARG A 393 36.69 -19.80 -25.00
CA ARG A 393 36.77 -19.11 -26.29
C ARG A 393 35.57 -19.44 -27.17
N GLY A 394 34.86 -18.41 -27.63
CA GLY A 394 33.67 -18.56 -28.47
C GLY A 394 32.36 -18.29 -27.72
N GLU A 395 32.39 -18.30 -26.38
CA GLU A 395 31.27 -17.86 -25.54
C GLU A 395 31.21 -16.33 -25.43
N TYR A 396 30.03 -15.81 -25.05
CA TYR A 396 29.85 -14.38 -24.80
C TYR A 396 30.69 -13.97 -23.59
N GLY A 397 31.50 -12.92 -23.73
CA GLY A 397 32.41 -12.50 -22.65
C GLY A 397 33.65 -13.39 -22.49
N ALA A 398 34.04 -14.21 -23.48
CA ALA A 398 35.24 -15.04 -23.40
C ALA A 398 36.50 -14.27 -22.92
N GLY A 399 37.18 -14.84 -21.93
CA GLY A 399 38.31 -14.22 -21.24
C GLY A 399 38.48 -14.74 -19.82
N THR A 400 39.54 -14.28 -19.14
CA THR A 400 39.78 -14.60 -17.73
C THR A 400 39.21 -13.50 -16.84
N MET A 401 38.42 -13.87 -15.83
CA MET A 401 37.88 -12.97 -14.82
C MET A 401 38.46 -13.26 -13.44
N THR A 402 38.87 -12.20 -12.73
CA THR A 402 39.36 -12.26 -11.35
C THR A 402 38.69 -11.16 -10.53
N ILE A 403 38.47 -11.38 -9.23
CA ILE A 403 37.92 -10.35 -8.35
C ILE A 403 39.06 -9.38 -7.99
N TRP A 404 38.91 -8.11 -8.38
CA TRP A 404 39.84 -7.04 -8.03
C TRP A 404 39.49 -6.44 -6.66
N ASP A 405 38.19 -6.28 -6.37
CA ASP A 405 37.69 -5.86 -5.06
C ASP A 405 36.24 -6.31 -4.86
N SER A 406 35.80 -6.41 -3.62
CA SER A 406 34.41 -6.69 -3.22
C SER A 406 34.13 -6.06 -1.86
N GLY A 407 32.86 -5.78 -1.59
CA GLY A 407 32.48 -5.24 -0.29
C GLY A 407 31.03 -4.79 -0.24
N THR A 408 30.76 -3.78 0.58
CA THR A 408 29.42 -3.19 0.75
C THR A 408 29.36 -1.76 0.25
N VAL A 409 28.17 -1.31 -0.12
CA VAL A 409 27.93 0.06 -0.56
C VAL A 409 26.79 0.69 0.24
N GLU A 410 27.04 1.88 0.76
CA GLU A 410 26.00 2.77 1.29
C GLU A 410 25.49 3.63 0.13
N LEU A 411 24.34 3.27 -0.44
CA LEU A 411 23.73 4.01 -1.54
C LEU A 411 23.15 5.33 -1.04
N GLU A 412 23.67 6.44 -1.55
CA GLU A 412 23.17 7.79 -1.28
C GLU A 412 22.07 8.18 -2.28
N LYS A 413 22.23 7.77 -3.53
CA LYS A 413 21.32 8.08 -4.63
C LYS A 413 21.30 6.96 -5.64
N TRP A 414 20.10 6.57 -6.06
CA TRP A 414 19.88 5.65 -7.17
C TRP A 414 18.75 6.16 -8.04
N ARG A 415 19.08 6.63 -9.25
CA ARG A 415 18.15 7.11 -10.28
C ARG A 415 18.61 6.58 -11.63
N ASP A 416 17.71 6.59 -12.61
CA ASP A 416 17.99 6.07 -13.95
C ASP A 416 19.19 6.74 -14.62
N ASP A 417 19.47 8.01 -14.31
CA ASP A 417 20.55 8.82 -14.88
C ASP A 417 21.74 9.04 -13.92
N GLU A 418 21.63 8.64 -12.66
CA GLU A 418 22.65 8.94 -11.64
C GLU A 418 22.65 7.94 -10.47
N VAL A 419 23.82 7.40 -10.15
CA VAL A 419 24.05 6.53 -8.98
C VAL A 419 25.20 7.10 -8.16
N ILE A 420 24.98 7.31 -6.86
CA ILE A 420 26.01 7.79 -5.92
C ILE A 420 25.99 6.89 -4.69
N GLY A 421 27.16 6.42 -4.27
CA GLY A 421 27.29 5.68 -3.03
C GLY A 421 28.71 5.73 -2.45
N THR A 422 28.79 5.43 -1.17
CA THR A 422 30.06 5.22 -0.47
C THR A 422 30.37 3.73 -0.41
N PHE A 423 31.40 3.32 -1.14
CA PHE A 423 31.86 1.95 -1.28
C PHE A 423 32.89 1.66 -0.19
N SER A 424 32.73 0.53 0.48
CA SER A 424 33.67 -0.01 1.47
C SER A 424 34.19 -1.35 0.96
N GLY A 425 35.29 -1.30 0.20
CA GLY A 425 35.95 -2.48 -0.36
C GLY A 425 36.94 -3.13 0.60
N GLU A 426 37.09 -4.45 0.50
CA GLU A 426 38.07 -5.25 1.23
C GLU A 426 39.45 -5.26 0.53
N GLY A 427 39.50 -4.81 -0.72
CA GLY A 427 40.66 -4.77 -1.59
C GLY A 427 41.21 -3.36 -1.86
N PRO A 428 41.82 -3.12 -3.04
CA PRO A 428 42.54 -1.89 -3.33
C PRO A 428 41.69 -0.61 -3.44
N LEU A 429 40.37 -0.71 -3.60
CA LEU A 429 39.47 0.44 -3.60
C LEU A 429 39.49 1.14 -2.23
N GLY A 430 39.53 0.34 -1.15
CA GLY A 430 39.29 0.78 0.22
C GLY A 430 37.93 1.46 0.35
N ARG A 431 37.86 2.48 1.21
CA ARG A 431 36.68 3.36 1.29
C ARG A 431 36.74 4.42 0.20
N ALA A 432 35.72 4.50 -0.65
CA ALA A 432 35.65 5.48 -1.73
C ALA A 432 34.21 5.91 -2.03
N ARG A 433 33.98 7.21 -2.14
CA ARG A 433 32.71 7.75 -2.64
C ARG A 433 32.75 7.84 -4.16
N LEU A 434 31.86 7.11 -4.83
CA LEU A 434 31.79 7.04 -6.29
C LEU A 434 30.44 7.57 -6.79
N ALA A 435 30.49 8.29 -7.92
CA ALA A 435 29.32 8.73 -8.66
C ALA A 435 29.38 8.22 -10.10
N LEU A 436 28.30 7.62 -10.57
CA LEU A 436 28.05 7.24 -11.96
C LEU A 436 26.98 8.18 -12.51
N ILE A 437 27.30 8.93 -13.56
CA ILE A 437 26.36 9.86 -14.21
C ILE A 437 26.19 9.45 -15.66
N ARG A 438 24.96 9.20 -16.11
CA ARG A 438 24.69 8.80 -17.49
C ARG A 438 24.88 10.00 -18.41
N THR A 439 25.74 9.87 -19.40
CA THR A 439 26.04 10.94 -20.36
C THR A 439 25.30 10.77 -21.68
N ASP A 440 24.99 9.52 -22.07
CA ASP A 440 24.31 9.22 -23.33
C ASP A 440 23.63 7.84 -23.33
N GLY A 441 22.59 7.68 -24.14
CA GLY A 441 21.81 6.45 -24.28
C GLY A 441 20.88 6.12 -23.10
N VAL A 442 20.18 4.98 -23.21
CA VAL A 442 19.27 4.44 -22.18
C VAL A 442 19.45 2.92 -22.11
N GLY A 443 19.47 2.35 -20.90
CA GLY A 443 19.58 0.90 -20.69
C GLY A 443 20.96 0.31 -21.04
N GLU A 444 20.98 -0.94 -21.50
CA GLU A 444 22.22 -1.62 -21.93
C GLU A 444 22.95 -0.80 -23.00
N LYS A 445 24.29 -0.72 -22.90
CA LYS A 445 25.19 0.07 -23.77
C LYS A 445 25.10 1.58 -23.60
N SER A 446 24.30 2.09 -22.65
CA SER A 446 24.37 3.50 -22.27
C SER A 446 25.76 3.86 -21.73
N SER A 447 26.19 5.08 -22.03
CA SER A 447 27.50 5.60 -21.63
C SER A 447 27.37 6.41 -20.35
N TRP A 448 28.26 6.13 -19.40
CA TRP A 448 28.28 6.71 -18.07
C TRP A 448 29.67 7.27 -17.77
N LEU A 449 29.69 8.27 -16.91
CA LEU A 449 30.88 8.86 -16.36
C LEU A 449 31.00 8.43 -14.89
N LEU A 450 32.02 7.62 -14.61
CA LEU A 450 32.41 7.22 -13.27
C LEU A 450 33.40 8.24 -12.71
N HIS A 451 33.03 8.85 -11.59
CA HIS A 451 33.79 9.86 -10.88
C HIS A 451 34.05 9.41 -9.45
N ARG A 452 35.31 9.41 -9.02
CA ARG A 452 35.67 9.29 -7.60
C ARG A 452 35.58 10.67 -6.98
N MET A 453 34.67 10.86 -6.04
CA MET A 453 34.52 12.16 -5.40
C MET A 453 35.67 12.38 -4.43
N ARG A 454 36.07 13.64 -4.21
CA ARG A 454 36.97 13.96 -3.08
C ARG A 454 36.26 13.50 -1.81
N ASP A 455 37.02 12.91 -0.89
CA ASP A 455 36.62 12.87 0.51
C ASP A 455 36.49 14.32 0.96
N GLN A 456 35.30 14.88 0.78
CA GLN A 456 34.87 15.94 1.66
C GLN A 456 34.96 15.31 3.03
N LYS A 457 35.89 15.79 3.86
CA LYS A 457 35.66 15.81 5.31
C LYS A 457 34.21 16.25 5.42
N PRO A 458 33.27 15.37 5.80
CA PRO A 458 31.88 15.70 5.63
C PRO A 458 31.69 17.01 6.38
N ALA A 459 31.40 18.09 5.65
CA ALA A 459 30.63 19.15 6.26
C ALA A 459 29.41 18.40 6.75
N SER A 460 29.30 18.24 8.06
CA SER A 460 28.40 17.32 8.75
C SER A 460 27.00 17.45 8.18
N ALA A 461 26.73 16.65 7.15
CA ALA A 461 25.45 16.49 6.52
C ALA A 461 25.00 15.13 7.01
N ALA A 462 24.35 15.18 8.16
CA ALA A 462 23.49 14.12 8.65
C ALA A 462 22.73 13.52 7.46
N GLY A 463 22.93 12.24 7.16
CA GLY A 463 21.94 11.51 6.39
C GLY A 463 20.59 11.71 7.09
N VAL A 464 19.53 11.99 6.33
CA VAL A 464 18.18 12.14 6.88
C VAL A 464 17.82 10.80 7.53
N VAL A 465 17.86 10.76 8.87
CA VAL A 465 17.50 9.58 9.63
C VAL A 465 16.02 9.28 9.37
N ARG A 466 15.68 8.04 9.07
CA ARG A 466 14.28 7.61 8.95
C ARG A 466 13.76 7.19 10.33
N PRO A 467 12.51 7.53 10.70
CA PRO A 467 11.97 7.17 12.00
C PRO A 467 11.82 5.66 12.18
N MET A 468 12.08 5.16 13.39
CA MET A 468 11.76 3.79 13.80
C MET A 468 10.26 3.63 14.07
N LEU A 469 9.65 2.53 13.62
CA LEU A 469 8.21 2.32 13.66
C LEU A 469 7.79 1.31 14.74
N ALA A 470 6.72 1.63 15.48
CA ALA A 470 6.11 0.72 16.46
C ALA A 470 5.19 -0.31 15.78
N GLU A 471 5.13 -1.54 16.29
CA GLU A 471 4.12 -2.55 15.96
C GLU A 471 2.80 -2.28 16.68
N THR A 472 1.68 -2.79 16.13
CA THR A 472 0.40 -2.76 16.84
C THR A 472 0.43 -3.79 17.96
N GLY A 473 0.10 -3.39 19.19
CA GLY A 473 0.07 -4.28 20.35
C GLY A 473 -1.25 -4.26 21.10
N THR A 474 -1.38 -5.17 22.06
CA THR A 474 -2.43 -5.20 23.08
C THR A 474 -1.78 -5.08 24.46
N PRO A 475 -2.53 -4.73 25.54
CA PRO A 475 -1.99 -4.74 26.90
C PRO A 475 -1.37 -6.10 27.27
N GLY A 476 -1.95 -7.22 26.80
CA GLY A 476 -1.40 -8.55 27.02
C GLY A 476 -0.05 -8.79 26.33
N LEU A 477 0.14 -8.29 25.11
CA LEU A 477 1.44 -8.34 24.42
C LEU A 477 2.47 -7.43 25.09
N ALA A 478 2.06 -6.26 25.55
CA ALA A 478 2.95 -5.34 26.28
C ALA A 478 3.45 -5.93 27.61
N ALA A 479 2.62 -6.72 28.30
CA ALA A 479 3.03 -7.42 29.53
C ALA A 479 4.14 -8.47 29.30
N ALA A 480 4.32 -8.95 28.07
CA ALA A 480 5.39 -9.88 27.73
C ALA A 480 6.77 -9.19 27.54
N LEU A 481 6.77 -7.87 27.32
CA LEU A 481 8.00 -7.09 27.26
C LEU A 481 8.53 -6.86 28.68
N LYS A 482 9.85 -6.90 28.83
CA LYS A 482 10.52 -6.62 30.10
C LYS A 482 11.02 -5.19 30.12
N ASP A 483 11.01 -4.59 31.31
CA ASP A 483 11.66 -3.31 31.57
C ASP A 483 11.16 -2.23 30.59
N THR A 484 9.86 -1.99 30.66
CA THR A 484 9.14 -1.09 29.76
C THR A 484 8.72 0.19 30.46
N TRP A 485 8.51 1.22 29.65
CA TRP A 485 7.69 2.37 30.02
C TRP A 485 6.69 2.65 28.91
N SER A 486 5.75 3.54 29.19
CA SER A 486 4.74 3.98 28.25
C SER A 486 4.85 5.47 27.98
N GLU A 487 4.77 5.84 26.72
CA GLU A 487 4.63 7.23 26.28
C GLU A 487 3.20 7.46 25.78
N ILE A 488 2.68 8.67 25.94
CA ILE A 488 1.41 9.04 25.32
C ILE A 488 1.54 8.94 23.80
N LYS A 489 0.56 8.31 23.16
CA LYS A 489 0.46 8.35 21.71
C LYS A 489 -0.19 9.67 21.31
N TRP A 490 0.62 10.58 20.79
CA TRP A 490 0.15 11.84 20.26
C TRP A 490 -0.54 11.65 18.90
N ASP A 491 -1.41 12.59 18.56
CA ASP A 491 -2.16 12.64 17.31
C ASP A 491 -1.64 13.81 16.45
N GLY A 492 -0.45 13.62 15.87
CA GLY A 492 0.27 14.65 15.14
C GLY A 492 1.04 14.13 13.93
N ILE A 493 2.08 14.86 13.52
CA ILE A 493 2.93 14.51 12.39
C ILE A 493 4.32 14.17 12.89
N ARG A 494 4.74 12.92 12.67
CA ARG A 494 6.10 12.49 12.98
C ARG A 494 7.13 13.24 12.14
N ALA A 495 8.12 13.82 12.82
CA ALA A 495 9.20 14.59 12.22
C ALA A 495 10.54 14.26 12.88
N ILE A 496 11.58 14.15 12.04
CA ILE A 496 12.97 14.06 12.46
C ILE A 496 13.58 15.45 12.44
N GLY A 497 14.06 15.88 13.60
CA GLY A 497 14.69 17.17 13.82
C GLY A 497 16.21 17.04 13.82
N THR A 498 16.88 17.85 13.01
CA THR A 498 18.35 17.96 13.04
C THR A 498 18.72 19.35 13.54
N TRP A 499 19.29 19.43 14.74
CA TRP A 499 19.95 20.63 15.24
C TRP A 499 21.39 20.66 14.76
N GLN A 500 21.79 21.78 14.19
CA GLN A 500 23.16 22.05 13.78
C GLN A 500 23.41 23.56 13.83
N ASP A 501 24.48 23.98 14.50
CA ASP A 501 24.89 25.39 14.59
C ASP A 501 23.74 26.31 15.07
N GLY A 502 22.95 25.84 16.04
CA GLY A 502 21.80 26.59 16.58
C GLY A 502 20.59 26.69 15.66
N ARG A 503 20.53 25.90 14.58
CA ARG A 503 19.40 25.85 13.63
C ARG A 503 18.75 24.47 13.63
N LEU A 504 17.42 24.44 13.63
CA LEU A 504 16.64 23.22 13.50
C LEU A 504 16.14 23.04 12.06
N ARG A 505 16.39 21.86 11.49
CA ARG A 505 15.77 21.39 10.24
C ARG A 505 14.83 20.24 10.52
N LEU A 506 13.69 20.20 9.84
CA LEU A 506 12.65 19.20 10.05
C LEU A 506 12.40 18.38 8.79
N HIS A 507 12.38 17.07 8.95
CA HIS A 507 12.03 16.12 7.89
C HIS A 507 10.83 15.30 8.32
N ALA A 508 9.79 15.23 7.49
CA ALA A 508 8.65 14.35 7.73
C ALA A 508 9.08 12.88 7.71
N ARG A 509 8.21 11.98 8.18
CA ARG A 509 8.39 10.53 8.09
C ARG A 509 8.81 10.01 6.71
N SER A 510 8.33 10.62 5.63
CA SER A 510 8.68 10.29 4.23
C SER A 510 10.10 10.70 3.83
N GLY A 511 10.80 11.48 4.66
CA GLY A 511 12.05 12.17 4.34
C GLY A 511 11.85 13.53 3.66
N THR A 512 10.61 13.97 3.45
CA THR A 512 10.30 15.29 2.87
C THR A 512 10.73 16.40 3.83
N ASP A 513 11.49 17.39 3.34
CA ASP A 513 11.80 18.60 4.10
C ASP A 513 10.51 19.40 4.37
N ILE A 514 10.25 19.66 5.65
CA ILE A 514 9.09 20.44 6.13
C ILE A 514 9.54 21.67 6.93
N THR A 515 10.82 22.01 6.87
CA THR A 515 11.46 23.07 7.67
C THR A 515 10.73 24.40 7.54
N GLU A 516 10.44 24.84 6.31
CA GLU A 516 9.78 26.13 6.04
C GLU A 516 8.32 26.21 6.51
N ARG A 517 7.67 25.07 6.80
CA ARG A 517 6.25 25.04 7.21
C ARG A 517 6.04 25.39 8.68
N TYR A 518 7.11 25.30 9.47
CA TYR A 518 7.09 25.52 10.91
C TYR A 518 8.16 26.55 11.32
N PRO A 519 8.07 27.80 10.83
CA PRO A 519 9.08 28.82 11.09
C PRO A 519 9.27 29.13 12.59
N GLU A 520 8.25 28.91 13.43
CA GLU A 520 8.38 29.03 14.89
C GLU A 520 9.31 27.99 15.53
N LEU A 521 9.68 26.93 14.79
CA LEU A 521 10.67 25.94 15.18
C LEU A 521 12.02 26.16 14.46
N THR A 522 12.02 26.77 13.27
CA THR A 522 13.14 26.66 12.31
C THR A 522 13.73 27.98 11.81
N ALA A 523 13.05 29.12 11.98
CA ALA A 523 13.55 30.42 11.53
C ALA A 523 14.80 30.86 12.31
N ASP A 524 15.53 31.87 11.82
CA ASP A 524 16.76 32.39 12.43
C ASP A 524 16.53 32.78 13.91
N GLY A 525 16.94 31.87 14.81
CA GLY A 525 16.56 31.88 16.23
C GLY A 525 15.70 30.68 16.62
N ALA A 526 16.08 29.46 16.19
CA ALA A 526 15.42 28.23 16.59
C ALA A 526 15.36 28.14 18.13
N PRO A 527 14.35 27.46 18.71
CA PRO A 527 14.26 27.27 20.14
C PRO A 527 15.59 26.75 20.70
N HIS A 528 16.04 27.32 21.82
CA HIS A 528 17.26 26.86 22.46
C HIS A 528 17.16 25.37 22.75
N PHE A 529 18.22 24.65 22.41
CA PHE A 529 18.40 23.24 22.72
C PHE A 529 19.90 23.07 22.99
N ALA A 530 20.28 22.63 24.19
CA ALA A 530 21.64 22.71 24.70
C ALA A 530 22.61 21.68 24.06
N CYS A 531 22.79 21.73 22.74
CA CYS A 531 23.70 20.89 21.96
C CYS A 531 24.44 21.70 20.89
N ALA A 532 25.59 21.22 20.44
CA ALA A 532 26.24 21.72 19.22
C ALA A 532 25.60 21.09 17.97
N ASP A 533 25.36 19.77 18.02
CA ASP A 533 24.56 19.06 17.03
C ASP A 533 23.69 17.98 17.68
N ALA A 534 22.49 17.75 17.13
CA ALA A 534 21.64 16.66 17.57
C ALA A 534 20.73 16.16 16.43
N VAL A 535 20.35 14.89 16.50
CA VAL A 535 19.23 14.34 15.72
C VAL A 535 18.23 13.74 16.67
N VAL A 536 16.99 14.22 16.60
CA VAL A 536 15.89 13.80 17.46
C VAL A 536 14.74 13.24 16.65
N ASP A 537 14.00 12.33 17.27
CA ASP A 537 12.74 11.81 16.74
C ASP A 537 11.60 12.34 17.61
N GLY A 538 10.59 12.91 16.96
CA GLY A 538 9.47 13.54 17.64
C GLY A 538 8.25 13.67 16.75
N GLU A 539 7.25 14.37 17.28
CA GLU A 539 5.96 14.58 16.62
C GLU A 539 5.49 16.01 16.84
N ILE A 540 5.08 16.64 15.74
CA ILE A 540 4.53 18.00 15.74
C ILE A 540 3.03 17.86 15.98
N VAL A 541 2.53 18.51 17.03
CA VAL A 541 1.14 18.46 17.47
C VAL A 541 0.53 19.85 17.48
N ALA A 542 -0.74 19.98 17.11
CA ALA A 542 -1.54 21.17 17.37
C ALA A 542 -2.47 20.88 18.55
N LEU A 543 -2.59 21.80 19.48
CA LEU A 543 -3.48 21.66 20.64
C LEU A 543 -4.74 22.50 20.44
N ASP A 544 -5.89 21.97 20.87
CA ASP A 544 -7.15 22.72 20.94
C ASP A 544 -7.18 23.66 22.15
N ALA A 545 -8.28 24.41 22.31
CA ALA A 545 -8.44 25.36 23.42
C ALA A 545 -8.46 24.69 24.82
N SER A 546 -8.67 23.38 24.88
CA SER A 546 -8.60 22.57 26.11
C SER A 546 -7.22 21.94 26.34
N GLY A 547 -6.25 22.20 25.45
CA GLY A 547 -4.90 21.65 25.53
C GLY A 547 -4.78 20.23 24.98
N ARG A 548 -5.81 19.72 24.27
CA ARG A 548 -5.80 18.37 23.69
C ARG A 548 -5.24 18.37 22.27
N PRO A 549 -4.44 17.37 21.87
CA PRO A 549 -4.01 17.21 20.48
C PRO A 549 -5.20 17.13 19.54
N SER A 550 -5.13 17.86 18.43
CA SER A 550 -6.15 17.85 17.40
C SER A 550 -5.50 17.78 16.02
N PHE A 551 -5.51 16.59 15.43
CA PHE A 551 -5.04 16.42 14.06
C PHE A 551 -5.82 17.27 13.06
N GLY A 552 -7.13 17.46 13.27
CA GLY A 552 -7.97 18.31 12.42
C GLY A 552 -7.52 19.79 12.42
N LEU A 553 -7.00 20.31 13.54
CA LEU A 553 -6.38 21.63 13.57
C LEU A 553 -5.05 21.62 12.82
N LEU A 554 -4.21 20.61 13.06
CA LEU A 554 -2.89 20.47 12.44
C LEU A 554 -2.96 20.35 10.90
N GLN A 555 -4.01 19.73 10.35
CA GLN A 555 -4.25 19.59 8.90
C GLN A 555 -4.17 20.93 8.14
N ARG A 556 -4.56 22.03 8.77
CA ARG A 556 -4.52 23.38 8.18
C ARG A 556 -3.09 23.83 7.81
N ARG A 557 -2.08 23.23 8.45
CA ARG A 557 -0.66 23.58 8.26
C ARG A 557 0.08 22.65 7.31
N MET A 558 -0.41 21.41 7.13
CA MET A 558 0.35 20.31 6.52
C MET A 558 0.83 20.57 5.09
N HIS A 559 0.02 21.28 4.31
CA HIS A 559 0.21 21.45 2.86
C HIS A 559 0.53 22.89 2.47
N LEU A 560 0.76 23.78 3.44
CA LEU A 560 1.09 25.17 3.15
C LEU A 560 2.50 25.28 2.57
N THR A 561 2.61 26.03 1.47
CA THR A 561 3.87 26.34 0.78
C THR A 561 4.05 27.85 0.54
N ASN A 562 3.02 28.66 0.78
CA ASN A 562 3.07 30.11 0.63
C ASN A 562 3.46 30.78 1.95
N GLY A 563 4.57 31.52 1.97
CA GLY A 563 5.09 32.16 3.20
C GLY A 563 4.08 33.05 3.94
N ARG A 564 3.22 33.82 3.23
CA ARG A 564 2.22 34.68 3.87
C ARG A 564 1.07 33.90 4.50
N GLU A 565 0.72 32.76 3.93
CA GLU A 565 -0.31 31.88 4.49
C GLU A 565 0.24 31.15 5.72
N ILE A 566 1.51 30.71 5.66
CA ILE A 566 2.23 30.12 6.79
C ILE A 566 2.27 31.10 7.97
N GLU A 567 2.72 32.35 7.76
CA GLU A 567 2.77 33.39 8.81
C GLU A 567 1.41 33.62 9.49
N ARG A 568 0.32 33.56 8.74
CA ARG A 568 -1.05 33.72 9.28
C ARG A 568 -1.49 32.52 10.10
N GLU A 569 -1.19 31.31 9.63
CA GLU A 569 -1.63 30.07 10.29
C GLU A 569 -0.77 29.72 11.51
N VAL A 570 0.47 30.20 11.60
CA VAL A 570 1.31 30.11 12.82
C VAL A 570 0.59 30.68 14.04
N VAL A 571 -0.04 31.85 13.89
CA VAL A 571 -0.76 32.52 14.99
C VAL A 571 -2.08 31.81 15.33
N ARG A 572 -2.77 31.26 14.32
CA ARG A 572 -4.10 30.64 14.48
C ARG A 572 -4.05 29.22 15.00
N THR A 573 -3.00 28.49 14.64
CA THR A 573 -2.83 27.08 14.94
C THR A 573 -1.44 26.88 15.55
N PRO A 574 -1.24 27.26 16.83
CA PRO A 574 0.03 27.05 17.51
C PRO A 574 0.33 25.56 17.60
N ILE A 575 1.60 25.21 17.47
CA ILE A 575 2.08 23.83 17.52
C ILE A 575 3.08 23.64 18.65
N ALA A 576 3.29 22.38 19.02
CA ALA A 576 4.39 21.93 19.87
C ALA A 576 5.14 20.79 19.17
N TYR A 577 6.46 20.71 19.34
CA TYR A 577 7.28 19.61 18.85
C TYR A 577 7.68 18.72 20.03
N HIS A 578 6.99 17.58 20.14
CA HIS A 578 7.15 16.63 21.22
C HIS A 578 8.26 15.63 20.88
N LEU A 579 9.35 15.64 21.63
CA LEU A 579 10.51 14.78 21.39
C LEU A 579 10.40 13.47 22.18
N PHE A 580 10.68 12.36 21.51
CA PHE A 580 10.56 11.02 22.09
C PHE A 580 11.89 10.28 22.17
N ASP A 581 12.82 10.59 21.28
CA ASP A 581 14.11 9.88 21.19
C ASP A 581 15.24 10.78 20.70
N LEU A 582 16.47 10.43 21.07
CA LEU A 582 17.71 11.11 20.70
C LEU A 582 18.62 10.14 19.96
N VAL A 583 18.76 10.33 18.65
CA VAL A 583 19.49 9.42 17.75
C VAL A 583 20.95 9.79 17.64
N ARG A 584 21.29 11.10 17.68
CA ARG A 584 22.67 11.58 17.66
C ARG A 584 22.80 12.80 18.56
N LEU A 585 23.96 12.93 19.22
CA LEU A 585 24.31 14.10 20.02
C LEU A 585 25.80 14.43 19.86
N ASP A 586 26.12 15.67 19.51
CA ASP A 586 27.46 16.23 19.40
C ASP A 586 28.44 15.29 18.66
N GLY A 587 28.01 14.83 17.49
CA GLY A 587 28.78 13.95 16.61
C GLY A 587 28.75 12.46 16.97
N HIS A 588 28.14 12.07 18.10
CA HIS A 588 28.08 10.68 18.57
C HIS A 588 26.75 10.03 18.17
N ASP A 589 26.83 8.98 17.34
CA ASP A 589 25.68 8.14 17.02
C ASP A 589 25.24 7.35 18.26
N LEU A 590 24.02 7.60 18.71
CA LEU A 590 23.40 6.95 19.85
C LEU A 590 22.45 5.83 19.42
N SER A 591 22.24 5.57 18.13
CA SER A 591 21.25 4.59 17.66
C SER A 591 21.46 3.19 18.23
N GLY A 592 22.73 2.81 18.45
CA GLY A 592 23.11 1.57 19.12
C GLY A 592 22.89 1.59 20.63
N THR A 593 22.87 2.73 21.29
CA THR A 593 22.73 2.85 22.76
C THR A 593 21.32 2.44 23.21
N PRO A 594 21.11 1.83 24.39
CA PRO A 594 19.76 1.55 24.92
C PRO A 594 18.87 2.80 25.06
N LEU A 595 17.56 2.63 24.85
CA LEU A 595 16.58 3.73 24.91
C LEU A 595 16.63 4.48 26.25
N ARG A 596 16.81 3.78 27.38
CA ARG A 596 17.00 4.39 28.71
C ARG A 596 18.06 5.48 28.74
N ASP A 597 19.22 5.24 28.14
CA ASP A 597 20.34 6.16 28.22
C ASP A 597 20.15 7.31 27.23
N ARG A 598 19.61 7.02 26.02
CA ARG A 598 19.23 8.06 25.04
C ARG A 598 18.17 8.99 25.61
N ARG A 599 17.21 8.43 26.34
CA ARG A 599 16.12 9.17 26.96
C ARG A 599 16.59 10.06 28.10
N ALA A 600 17.47 9.56 28.97
CA ALA A 600 18.05 10.37 30.05
C ALA A 600 18.82 11.58 29.51
N LEU A 601 19.57 11.39 28.41
CA LEU A 601 20.25 12.49 27.70
C LEU A 601 19.23 13.49 27.11
N LEU A 602 18.17 12.99 26.45
CA LEU A 602 17.12 13.83 25.89
C LEU A 602 16.42 14.67 26.96
N GLU A 603 16.11 14.08 28.12
CA GLU A 603 15.48 14.79 29.24
C GLU A 603 16.39 15.87 29.81
N THR A 604 17.69 15.58 29.98
CA THR A 604 18.69 16.56 30.42
C THR A 604 18.76 17.76 29.46
N LEU A 605 18.77 17.51 28.15
CA LEU A 605 18.75 18.58 27.14
C LEU A 605 17.43 19.36 27.19
N GLY A 606 16.32 18.64 27.39
CA GLY A 606 14.97 19.18 27.47
C GLY A 606 14.71 20.13 28.64
N GLU A 607 15.45 20.03 29.75
CA GLU A 607 15.34 20.96 30.90
C GLU A 607 15.61 22.42 30.52
N SER A 608 16.45 22.62 29.51
CA SER A 608 16.85 23.93 29.00
C SER A 608 16.12 24.33 27.71
N ALA A 609 15.23 23.48 27.19
CA ALA A 609 14.63 23.69 25.88
C ALA A 609 13.56 24.80 25.89
N ASP A 610 13.65 25.71 24.92
CA ASP A 610 12.60 26.72 24.75
C ASP A 610 11.34 26.11 24.12
N ARG A 611 10.17 26.60 24.56
CA ARG A 611 8.93 26.31 23.83
C ARG A 611 9.02 26.90 22.41
N PRO A 612 8.50 26.21 21.38
CA PRO A 612 7.54 25.10 21.46
C PRO A 612 8.14 23.68 21.41
N VAL A 613 9.41 23.48 21.78
CA VAL A 613 10.01 22.13 21.91
C VAL A 613 9.73 21.57 23.31
N ILE A 614 9.26 20.32 23.38
CA ILE A 614 8.84 19.68 24.63
C ILE A 614 9.34 18.24 24.67
N VAL A 615 9.89 17.80 25.80
CA VAL A 615 10.15 16.38 26.09
C VAL A 615 9.03 15.88 27.04
N PRO A 616 8.00 15.16 26.55
CA PRO A 616 6.87 14.77 27.40
C PRO A 616 7.26 13.70 28.41
N PRO A 617 6.66 13.64 29.61
CA PRO A 617 7.00 12.61 30.60
C PRO A 617 6.64 11.19 30.12
N VAL A 618 7.32 10.20 30.70
CA VAL A 618 7.03 8.77 30.51
C VAL A 618 6.28 8.22 31.73
N PHE A 619 5.59 7.09 31.54
CA PHE A 619 4.89 6.36 32.59
C PHE A 619 5.55 5.00 32.80
N ASP A 620 5.97 4.72 34.03
CA ASP A 620 6.51 3.40 34.39
C ASP A 620 5.41 2.33 34.53
N ASP A 621 4.15 2.75 34.61
CA ASP A 621 2.98 1.88 34.76
C ASP A 621 2.05 2.02 33.55
N LEU A 622 1.86 0.92 32.81
CA LEU A 622 1.03 0.89 31.60
C LEU A 622 -0.44 1.24 31.90
N ASP A 623 -0.98 0.75 33.01
CA ASP A 623 -2.39 0.99 33.33
C ASP A 623 -2.61 2.46 33.70
N ALA A 624 -1.67 3.11 34.39
CA ALA A 624 -1.67 4.54 34.66
C ALA A 624 -1.56 5.36 33.38
N ALA A 625 -0.70 4.94 32.45
CA ALA A 625 -0.57 5.57 31.14
C ALA A 625 -1.87 5.48 30.33
N LEU A 626 -2.49 4.30 30.30
CA LEU A 626 -3.75 4.06 29.62
C LEU A 626 -4.90 4.84 30.26
N ARG A 627 -5.02 4.85 31.60
CA ARG A 627 -6.01 5.68 32.31
C ARG A 627 -5.84 7.15 31.98
N THR A 628 -4.62 7.68 32.13
CA THR A 628 -4.34 9.10 31.83
C THR A 628 -4.65 9.43 30.38
N SER A 629 -4.29 8.55 29.45
CA SER A 629 -4.57 8.71 28.03
C SER A 629 -6.08 8.69 27.73
N ARG A 630 -6.89 7.91 28.46
CA ARG A 630 -8.38 7.94 28.36
C ARG A 630 -8.97 9.21 28.94
N ASP A 631 -8.53 9.60 30.14
CA ASP A 631 -9.05 10.78 30.85
C ASP A 631 -8.82 12.06 30.03
N LEU A 632 -7.75 12.09 29.23
CA LEU A 632 -7.40 13.19 28.33
C LEU A 632 -7.95 13.03 26.90
N ASP A 633 -8.75 11.98 26.64
CA ASP A 633 -9.32 11.63 25.32
C ASP A 633 -8.29 11.56 24.19
N LEU A 634 -7.15 10.91 24.45
CA LEU A 634 -6.03 10.76 23.51
C LEU A 634 -6.14 9.45 22.71
N GLU A 635 -5.30 9.23 21.69
CA GLU A 635 -5.43 8.05 20.82
C GLU A 635 -5.04 6.74 21.53
N GLY A 636 -4.14 6.82 22.51
CA GLY A 636 -3.61 5.65 23.22
C GLY A 636 -2.22 5.90 23.79
N VAL A 637 -1.42 4.84 23.86
CA VAL A 637 -0.05 4.87 24.37
C VAL A 637 0.89 4.07 23.47
N VAL A 638 2.18 4.38 23.54
CA VAL A 638 3.26 3.58 22.94
C VAL A 638 4.10 3.01 24.07
N VAL A 639 4.07 1.68 24.22
CA VAL A 639 4.91 0.95 25.17
C VAL A 639 6.25 0.69 24.51
N LYS A 640 7.34 1.01 25.19
CA LYS A 640 8.70 0.79 24.68
C LYS A 640 9.51 0.01 25.69
N ALA A 641 10.23 -1.00 25.22
CA ALA A 641 11.28 -1.63 26.01
C ALA A 641 12.44 -0.65 26.21
N ALA A 642 12.77 -0.34 27.46
CA ALA A 642 13.82 0.63 27.82
C ALA A 642 15.22 0.18 27.36
N GLY A 643 15.43 -1.12 27.19
CA GLY A 643 16.65 -1.69 26.60
C GLY A 643 16.74 -1.62 25.06
N SER A 644 15.71 -1.13 24.37
CA SER A 644 15.64 -1.16 22.91
C SER A 644 16.64 -0.22 22.23
N ARG A 645 17.21 -0.69 21.11
CA ARG A 645 18.09 0.12 20.24
C ARG A 645 17.25 0.84 19.20
N TYR A 646 17.68 2.02 18.78
CA TYR A 646 17.03 2.74 17.70
C TYR A 646 17.45 2.15 16.35
N ARG A 647 16.48 1.69 15.55
CA ARG A 647 16.72 1.04 14.27
C ARG A 647 16.03 1.85 13.16
N PRO A 648 16.74 2.80 12.52
CA PRO A 648 16.15 3.73 11.57
C PRO A 648 15.37 3.02 10.45
N GLY A 649 14.14 3.47 10.18
CA GLY A 649 13.30 2.95 9.09
C GLY A 649 12.76 1.54 9.27
N THR A 650 13.03 0.86 10.39
CA THR A 650 12.53 -0.48 10.67
C THR A 650 11.30 -0.46 11.58
N ARG A 651 10.46 -1.48 11.46
CA ARG A 651 9.38 -1.76 12.41
C ARG A 651 9.89 -2.72 13.48
N SER A 652 9.53 -2.48 14.74
CA SER A 652 10.05 -3.25 15.86
C SER A 652 8.97 -3.62 16.87
N GLY A 653 8.93 -4.90 17.24
CA GLY A 653 8.12 -5.41 18.34
C GLY A 653 8.60 -4.96 19.74
N ASP A 654 9.76 -4.32 19.84
CA ASP A 654 10.20 -3.69 21.09
C ASP A 654 9.38 -2.44 21.43
N TRP A 655 8.65 -1.89 20.44
CA TRP A 655 7.80 -0.71 20.54
C TRP A 655 6.38 -1.09 20.11
N LEU A 656 5.43 -1.08 21.05
CA LEU A 656 4.05 -1.48 20.81
C LEU A 656 3.11 -0.28 20.97
N LYS A 657 2.39 0.09 19.91
CA LYS A 657 1.28 1.06 20.02
C LYS A 657 0.03 0.33 20.48
N ILE A 658 -0.54 0.79 21.59
CA ILE A 658 -1.82 0.33 22.13
C ILE A 658 -2.79 1.50 21.99
N LYS A 659 -3.83 1.31 21.17
CA LYS A 659 -4.88 2.32 20.99
C LYS A 659 -5.97 2.11 22.02
N HIS A 660 -6.68 3.18 22.38
CA HIS A 660 -7.95 3.01 23.08
C HIS A 660 -8.98 2.45 22.12
N THR A 661 -9.32 1.18 22.35
CA THR A 661 -10.61 0.63 21.94
C THR A 661 -11.66 1.27 22.82
N ARG A 662 -12.58 2.07 22.24
CA ARG A 662 -13.75 2.57 22.99
C ARG A 662 -14.79 1.47 23.04
N THR A 663 -15.39 1.26 24.21
CA THR A 663 -16.51 0.35 24.41
C THR A 663 -17.74 1.14 24.81
N GLN A 664 -18.92 0.63 24.48
CA GLN A 664 -20.19 1.19 24.93
C GLN A 664 -21.11 0.03 25.30
N GLU A 665 -21.70 0.09 26.49
CA GLU A 665 -22.80 -0.79 26.87
C GLU A 665 -24.08 -0.35 26.13
N VAL A 666 -24.81 -1.27 25.53
CA VAL A 666 -25.93 -1.00 24.63
C VAL A 666 -27.10 -1.92 24.91
N VAL A 667 -28.31 -1.43 24.65
CA VAL A 667 -29.54 -2.21 24.73
C VAL A 667 -29.95 -2.67 23.34
N ILE A 668 -30.29 -3.93 23.18
CA ILE A 668 -30.77 -4.48 21.91
C ILE A 668 -32.28 -4.21 21.80
N ALA A 669 -32.68 -3.43 20.80
CA ALA A 669 -34.09 -3.07 20.57
C ALA A 669 -34.67 -3.60 19.24
N GLY A 670 -33.81 -4.14 18.37
CA GLY A 670 -34.27 -4.79 17.14
C GLY A 670 -33.18 -5.60 16.47
N ILE A 671 -33.58 -6.45 15.53
CA ILE A 671 -32.65 -7.13 14.61
C ILE A 671 -33.12 -6.94 13.18
N ARG A 672 -32.17 -6.92 12.24
CA ARG A 672 -32.49 -6.96 10.80
C ARG A 672 -32.32 -8.38 10.25
N PRO A 673 -33.20 -8.85 9.36
CA PRO A 673 -33.11 -10.18 8.76
C PRO A 673 -31.73 -10.45 8.14
N GLY A 674 -31.21 -11.66 8.34
CA GLY A 674 -29.98 -12.09 7.69
C GLY A 674 -30.20 -12.38 6.20
N LYS A 675 -29.13 -12.27 5.41
CA LYS A 675 -29.12 -12.60 3.97
C LYS A 675 -27.98 -13.58 3.69
N GLY A 676 -28.11 -14.39 2.64
CA GLY A 676 -27.10 -15.39 2.27
C GLY A 676 -26.85 -16.41 3.39
N ASN A 677 -25.58 -16.60 3.79
CA ASN A 677 -25.19 -17.54 4.85
C ASN A 677 -25.82 -17.27 6.22
N ARG A 678 -26.33 -16.05 6.45
CA ARG A 678 -27.06 -15.68 7.68
C ARG A 678 -28.57 -15.74 7.54
N ALA A 679 -29.12 -16.24 6.42
CA ALA A 679 -30.58 -16.28 6.18
C ALA A 679 -31.37 -17.02 7.27
N ALA A 680 -30.76 -18.01 7.92
CA ALA A 680 -31.35 -18.73 9.05
C ALA A 680 -31.19 -18.00 10.41
N THR A 681 -30.57 -16.82 10.42
CA THR A 681 -30.30 -16.00 11.63
C THR A 681 -30.63 -14.53 11.37
N PHE A 682 -29.82 -13.58 11.87
CA PHE A 682 -29.98 -12.15 11.66
C PHE A 682 -28.73 -11.51 11.04
N GLY A 683 -28.91 -10.39 10.36
CA GLY A 683 -27.85 -9.65 9.67
C GLY A 683 -27.13 -8.65 10.59
N SER A 684 -27.89 -7.96 11.44
CA SER A 684 -27.37 -6.95 12.37
C SER A 684 -28.31 -6.69 13.54
N LEU A 685 -27.76 -6.20 14.66
CA LEU A 685 -28.51 -5.66 15.79
C LEU A 685 -28.78 -4.16 15.61
N LEU A 686 -29.92 -3.68 16.09
CA LEU A 686 -30.27 -2.28 16.27
C LEU A 686 -30.16 -1.93 17.75
N LEU A 687 -29.34 -0.93 18.06
CA LEU A 687 -28.88 -0.67 19.41
C LEU A 687 -29.37 0.68 19.90
N GLY A 688 -29.68 0.75 21.20
CA GLY A 688 -30.03 1.97 21.88
C GLY A 688 -29.33 2.17 23.21
N VAL A 689 -29.28 3.42 23.67
CA VAL A 689 -28.82 3.81 25.00
C VAL A 689 -29.88 4.74 25.62
N PRO A 690 -30.33 4.51 26.87
CA PRO A 690 -31.25 5.41 27.54
C PRO A 690 -30.65 6.81 27.74
N ASP A 691 -31.41 7.85 27.41
CA ASP A 691 -31.08 9.23 27.77
C ASP A 691 -31.43 9.54 29.24
N ALA A 692 -31.21 10.78 29.68
CA ALA A 692 -31.40 11.20 31.07
C ALA A 692 -32.86 11.06 31.55
N ASP A 693 -33.83 11.11 30.63
CA ASP A 693 -35.26 10.97 30.92
C ASP A 693 -35.72 9.51 30.83
N GLY A 694 -34.80 8.59 30.51
CA GLY A 694 -35.06 7.15 30.38
C GLY A 694 -35.51 6.71 28.98
N THR A 695 -35.55 7.63 28.01
CA THR A 695 -35.96 7.33 26.63
C THR A 695 -34.82 6.62 25.89
N LEU A 696 -35.11 5.51 25.23
CA LEU A 696 -34.11 4.71 24.53
C LEU A 696 -33.75 5.34 23.18
N ARG A 697 -32.55 5.93 23.07
CA ARG A 697 -32.07 6.59 21.84
C ARG A 697 -31.29 5.63 20.95
N TYR A 698 -31.57 5.63 19.65
CA TYR A 698 -30.80 4.90 18.66
C TYR A 698 -29.35 5.37 18.63
N VAL A 699 -28.42 4.44 18.82
CA VAL A 699 -26.97 4.70 18.77
C VAL A 699 -26.28 3.97 17.62
N GLY A 700 -27.01 3.24 16.79
CA GLY A 700 -26.50 2.65 15.56
C GLY A 700 -26.78 1.16 15.39
N ARG A 701 -26.26 0.64 14.28
CA ARG A 701 -26.43 -0.74 13.82
C ARG A 701 -25.12 -1.48 13.80
N VAL A 702 -25.12 -2.73 14.28
CA VAL A 702 -23.92 -3.58 14.33
C VAL A 702 -24.14 -4.89 13.61
N GLY A 703 -23.36 -5.13 12.55
CA GLY A 703 -23.42 -6.35 11.71
C GLY A 703 -22.18 -7.24 11.77
N SER A 704 -21.16 -6.86 12.54
CA SER A 704 -19.86 -7.54 12.67
C SER A 704 -19.53 -7.85 14.14
N GLY A 705 -18.58 -8.74 14.39
CA GLY A 705 -18.23 -9.21 15.75
C GLY A 705 -19.03 -10.43 16.23
N PHE A 706 -19.65 -11.17 15.29
CA PHE A 706 -20.38 -12.40 15.60
C PHE A 706 -19.71 -13.61 14.96
N ASP A 707 -19.56 -14.69 15.71
CA ASP A 707 -19.39 -16.03 15.16
C ASP A 707 -20.76 -16.73 15.00
N ASP A 708 -20.79 -17.87 14.31
CA ASP A 708 -22.02 -18.61 14.03
C ASP A 708 -22.76 -19.10 15.29
N ARG A 709 -22.03 -19.34 16.38
CA ARG A 709 -22.62 -19.77 17.66
C ARG A 709 -23.32 -18.58 18.32
N MET A 710 -22.65 -17.42 18.39
CA MET A 710 -23.20 -16.19 18.94
C MET A 710 -24.47 -15.77 18.21
N LEU A 711 -24.51 -15.88 16.88
CA LEU A 711 -25.71 -15.56 16.08
C LEU A 711 -26.91 -16.44 16.47
N ARG A 712 -26.70 -17.75 16.63
CA ARG A 712 -27.76 -18.67 17.04
C ARG A 712 -28.23 -18.41 18.48
N ASP A 713 -27.28 -18.29 19.40
CA ASP A 713 -27.56 -18.06 20.82
C ASP A 713 -28.31 -16.73 21.04
N LEU A 714 -27.94 -15.66 20.33
CA LEU A 714 -28.64 -14.38 20.38
C LEU A 714 -30.04 -14.48 19.76
N LEU A 715 -30.18 -15.13 18.61
CA LEU A 715 -31.49 -15.28 17.97
C LEU A 715 -32.47 -16.06 18.85
N GLU A 716 -32.02 -17.15 19.48
CA GLU A 716 -32.82 -17.95 20.41
C GLU A 716 -33.33 -17.11 21.59
N ARG A 717 -32.48 -16.23 22.13
CA ARG A 717 -32.83 -15.32 23.24
C ARG A 717 -33.73 -14.16 22.81
N LEU A 718 -33.56 -13.66 21.59
CA LEU A 718 -34.31 -12.51 21.06
C LEU A 718 -35.68 -12.90 20.50
N THR A 719 -35.87 -14.15 20.07
CA THR A 719 -37.12 -14.63 19.47
C THR A 719 -38.33 -14.54 20.43
N PRO A 720 -38.23 -14.91 21.72
CA PRO A 720 -39.30 -14.70 22.71
C PRO A 720 -39.57 -13.23 23.03
N LEU A 721 -38.66 -12.33 22.66
CA LEU A 721 -38.75 -10.90 22.93
C LEU A 721 -39.38 -10.12 21.77
N ARG A 722 -39.83 -10.77 20.70
CA ARG A 722 -40.46 -10.11 19.55
C ARG A 722 -41.58 -9.15 19.98
N ALA A 723 -41.58 -7.98 19.37
CA ALA A 723 -42.58 -6.93 19.58
C ALA A 723 -43.08 -6.38 18.24
N GLU A 724 -44.30 -5.85 18.23
CA GLU A 724 -44.88 -5.19 17.04
C GLU A 724 -44.34 -3.76 16.86
N GLU A 725 -44.03 -3.10 17.98
CA GLU A 725 -43.53 -1.72 18.03
C GLU A 725 -42.19 -1.66 18.79
N THR A 726 -41.50 -0.52 18.69
CA THR A 726 -40.23 -0.27 19.38
C THR A 726 -40.29 1.03 20.17
N ASP A 727 -39.68 1.02 21.36
CA ASP A 727 -39.43 2.22 22.17
C ASP A 727 -38.11 2.92 21.76
N LEU A 728 -37.45 2.45 20.70
CA LEU A 728 -36.19 3.00 20.19
C LEU A 728 -36.46 4.24 19.33
N GLU A 729 -36.13 5.43 19.86
CA GLU A 729 -36.29 6.69 19.14
C GLU A 729 -35.10 7.01 18.23
N GLY A 730 -35.37 7.64 17.08
CA GLY A 730 -34.33 8.17 16.19
C GLY A 730 -33.74 7.15 15.22
N VAL A 731 -34.40 6.01 15.01
CA VAL A 731 -33.97 5.02 14.01
C VAL A 731 -34.18 5.57 12.59
N PRO A 732 -33.15 5.60 11.72
CA PRO A 732 -33.32 5.99 10.33
C PRO A 732 -34.31 5.08 9.57
N ASP A 733 -35.10 5.65 8.66
CA ASP A 733 -36.12 4.92 7.88
C ASP A 733 -35.58 3.65 7.20
N LEU A 734 -34.35 3.71 6.68
CA LEU A 734 -33.69 2.58 6.03
C LEU A 734 -33.40 1.41 6.98
N ASP A 735 -33.11 1.70 8.25
CA ASP A 735 -32.86 0.68 9.27
C ASP A 735 -34.16 0.20 9.91
N ALA A 736 -35.21 1.04 9.96
CA ALA A 736 -36.54 0.67 10.45
C ALA A 736 -37.34 -0.20 9.45
N SER A 737 -37.14 0.01 8.14
CA SER A 737 -37.99 -0.58 7.08
C SER A 737 -38.11 -2.11 7.05
N ASP A 738 -37.07 -2.83 7.48
CA ASP A 738 -37.06 -4.29 7.60
C ASP A 738 -36.67 -4.75 9.01
N ALA A 739 -36.76 -3.86 10.00
CA ALA A 739 -36.48 -4.18 11.38
C ALA A 739 -37.51 -5.17 11.92
N LEU A 740 -37.00 -6.18 12.62
CA LEU A 740 -37.81 -7.06 13.44
C LEU A 740 -37.55 -6.64 14.89
N TRP A 741 -38.50 -5.91 15.46
CA TRP A 741 -38.37 -5.31 16.79
C TRP A 741 -38.38 -6.36 17.90
N VAL A 742 -37.71 -6.02 19.00
CA VAL A 742 -37.71 -6.81 20.22
C VAL A 742 -37.92 -5.88 21.41
N ARG A 743 -38.49 -6.41 22.49
CA ARG A 743 -38.53 -5.73 23.78
C ARG A 743 -37.09 -5.46 24.23
N PRO A 744 -36.76 -4.22 24.64
CA PRO A 744 -35.40 -3.82 25.00
C PRO A 744 -35.01 -4.37 26.36
N GLU A 745 -34.82 -5.68 26.47
CA GLU A 745 -34.52 -6.40 27.73
C GLU A 745 -33.07 -6.92 27.78
N LEU A 746 -32.39 -7.02 26.62
CA LEU A 746 -31.02 -7.56 26.57
C LEU A 746 -29.99 -6.46 26.42
N VAL A 747 -29.02 -6.46 27.34
CA VAL A 747 -27.85 -5.59 27.32
C VAL A 747 -26.66 -6.34 26.73
N GLY A 748 -25.85 -5.64 25.94
CA GLY A 748 -24.51 -6.10 25.56
C GLY A 748 -23.52 -4.97 25.43
N GLU A 749 -22.38 -5.28 24.82
CA GLU A 749 -21.27 -4.34 24.70
C GLU A 749 -20.76 -4.34 23.26
N VAL A 750 -20.38 -3.16 22.79
CA VAL A 750 -19.78 -2.94 21.46
C VAL A 750 -18.47 -2.20 21.59
N GLU A 751 -17.50 -2.57 20.75
CA GLU A 751 -16.29 -1.78 20.50
C GLU A 751 -16.53 -0.84 19.32
N PHE A 752 -16.06 0.41 19.38
CA PHE A 752 -16.28 1.39 18.33
C PHE A 752 -15.14 2.42 18.21
N ALA A 753 -15.09 3.12 17.06
CA ALA A 753 -14.02 4.05 16.70
C ALA A 753 -14.31 5.53 17.04
N GLY A 754 -15.41 5.81 17.74
CA GLY A 754 -15.85 7.16 18.13
C GLY A 754 -17.31 7.45 17.80
N TRP A 755 -17.84 8.53 18.37
CA TRP A 755 -19.20 9.01 18.14
C TRP A 755 -19.26 9.94 16.92
N THR A 756 -20.33 9.85 16.14
CA THR A 756 -20.65 10.82 15.10
C THR A 756 -21.31 12.07 15.70
N GLY A 757 -21.34 13.18 14.95
CA GLY A 757 -21.91 14.45 15.43
C GLY A 757 -23.42 14.39 15.73
N ASP A 758 -24.11 13.40 15.19
CA ASP A 758 -25.52 13.06 15.41
C ASP A 758 -25.73 11.98 16.50
N GLY A 759 -24.69 11.59 17.23
CA GLY A 759 -24.81 10.71 18.40
C GLY A 759 -24.87 9.20 18.08
N SER A 760 -24.36 8.75 16.94
CA SER A 760 -24.26 7.33 16.58
C SER A 760 -22.83 6.78 16.70
N LEU A 761 -22.71 5.46 16.91
CA LEU A 761 -21.44 4.76 17.01
C LEU A 761 -20.81 4.53 15.63
N ARG A 762 -19.55 4.93 15.44
CA ARG A 762 -18.80 4.73 14.19
C ARG A 762 -17.98 3.43 14.23
N HIS A 763 -18.10 2.62 13.17
CA HIS A 763 -17.38 1.34 13.01
C HIS A 763 -17.56 0.35 14.17
N ALA A 764 -18.77 0.28 14.73
CA ALA A 764 -19.06 -0.56 15.89
C ALA A 764 -19.00 -2.07 15.56
N ARG A 765 -18.44 -2.86 16.49
CA ARG A 765 -18.31 -4.32 16.45
C ARG A 765 -18.86 -4.93 17.74
N TRP A 766 -19.66 -5.99 17.62
CA TRP A 766 -20.24 -6.67 18.78
C TRP A 766 -19.18 -7.40 19.59
N ARG A 767 -19.22 -7.27 20.92
CA ARG A 767 -18.33 -8.00 21.83
C ARG A 767 -19.04 -9.12 22.59
N GLY A 768 -20.30 -8.94 22.97
CA GLY A 768 -21.06 -9.95 23.71
C GLY A 768 -22.22 -9.39 24.51
N LEU A 769 -23.03 -10.28 25.11
CA LEU A 769 -24.07 -9.93 26.08
C LEU A 769 -23.46 -9.60 27.44
N ARG A 770 -24.11 -8.71 28.19
CA ARG A 770 -23.76 -8.33 29.57
C ARG A 770 -24.90 -8.73 30.51
N PRO A 771 -25.00 -10.02 30.89
CA PRO A 771 -26.07 -10.50 31.78
C PRO A 771 -25.95 -9.96 33.21
N ASP A 772 -24.84 -9.28 33.51
CA ASP A 772 -24.56 -8.60 34.77
C ASP A 772 -25.16 -7.19 34.87
N LYS A 773 -25.83 -6.69 33.83
CA LYS A 773 -26.35 -5.32 33.72
C LYS A 773 -27.83 -5.29 33.40
N GLU A 774 -28.56 -4.39 34.05
CA GLU A 774 -29.94 -4.07 33.71
C GLU A 774 -30.00 -2.87 32.77
N VAL A 775 -31.07 -2.75 32.00
CA VAL A 775 -31.28 -1.63 31.05
C VAL A 775 -31.23 -0.27 31.74
N ALA A 776 -31.71 -0.21 32.98
CA ALA A 776 -31.70 1.00 33.80
C ALA A 776 -30.28 1.46 34.20
N ASP A 777 -29.27 0.60 34.07
CA ASP A 777 -27.87 0.91 34.41
C ASP A 777 -27.10 1.52 33.23
N ILE A 778 -27.66 1.47 32.02
CA ILE A 778 -26.95 1.81 30.79
C ILE A 778 -26.98 3.33 30.57
N ARG A 779 -25.80 3.92 30.41
CA ARG A 779 -25.59 5.34 30.09
C ARG A 779 -24.57 5.45 28.97
N VAL A 780 -24.56 6.58 28.27
CA VAL A 780 -23.46 6.90 27.35
C VAL A 780 -22.17 7.00 28.16
N GLU A 781 -21.17 6.18 27.82
CA GLU A 781 -19.85 6.14 28.48
C GLU A 781 -18.90 7.23 27.99
#